data_AF-A0A940F0X2-F1
#
_entry.id   AF-A0A940F0X2-F1
#
_cell.length_a   1.000
_cell.length_b   1.000
_cell.length_c   1.000
_cell.angle_alpha   90.00
_cell.angle_beta   90.00
_cell.angle_gamma   90.00
#
_symmetry.space_group_name_H-M   'P 1'
#
loop_
_entity.id
_entity.type
_entity.pdbx_description
1 polymer ?
#
loop_
_entity_poly.entity_id
_entity_poly.type
_entity_poly.pdbx_seq_one_letter_code
_entity_poly.pdbx_strand_id
1 'polypeptide(L)'
;MTRRPELSRWLLVLGAFAAFVAAVAGYARATLVDSDRFGQHAAEAVRAEPVREAIATAFADQLIAQEPQLISARPILISGAEAALGGRAAAGVIARAAADVHRGLLTADQRSLVVNLADLTVVVQAYLRSTGASEQAARLDGTPSQVVTTISDRTVGTQVAHIAGKIAWIAFVAPIVALLALGGGIAAAGDRRRGLRDAGLALLAVGALVLTLQVVLQATLQRHLLPAASPEIADAIFGAFLGDLGRWALCLGGAGALLAAAAASLLQPIDLTDLPRHAWAAATRAPMHTRGRVLRAAALLAAGLLILGSPQGALTLGASLVGGWIALLGLTGLLGLLVGPPPDAGTAPPLRRVSVAAATAAAFLVPTTVAILIAASADSGQAKPATADRGCNGTTALCSRRLDQLVFPTVHNANSNAADGYLNANNGPNIPTQLNMGIRGLLIDALAGQRNADGVVRTDLRGATEDQVVGQIGKGGLAAAQRLAGSVAFGPIAGDTRLYLCHVLCELGASDAVTQFEQIADWVRTHPRQVLMIFIQDEAPAAMITKALKDSGLADFAATLPASGPQPTLAQLIASGRRVVLLAENRAGAPWYPAGFDLVQDTPFKFDSAAELRTDASCRDNRGKADAPMMLVNHWIETYPPNPRNADVVNQKALLVERARRCMRLRDRAPTLLAIDFPERGDVVGAADELNREPLPPVSGSAATTP
;
A
#
# COMPACT_ATOMS: atom_id res chain seq x y z
N MET A 1 -12.88 27.17 54.31
CA MET A 1 -12.93 27.32 52.83
C MET A 1 -11.54 27.39 52.16
N THR A 2 -10.45 27.03 52.85
CA THR A 2 -9.05 27.21 52.38
C THR A 2 -8.47 26.07 51.54
N ARG A 3 -9.11 24.88 51.46
CA ARG A 3 -8.54 23.68 50.78
C ARG A 3 -8.92 23.48 49.31
N ARG A 4 -9.92 24.21 48.77
CA ARG A 4 -10.36 24.06 47.35
C ARG A 4 -9.27 24.39 46.30
N PRO A 5 -8.47 25.47 46.43
CA PRO A 5 -7.42 25.76 45.44
C PRO A 5 -6.26 24.76 45.50
N GLU A 6 -5.96 24.20 46.67
CA GLU A 6 -4.97 23.13 46.82
C GLU A 6 -5.45 21.84 46.17
N LEU A 7 -6.71 21.45 46.39
CA LEU A 7 -7.33 20.29 45.76
C LEU A 7 -7.32 20.39 44.23
N SER A 8 -7.65 21.56 43.67
CA SER A 8 -7.59 21.82 42.23
C SER A 8 -6.18 21.60 41.67
N ARG A 9 -5.14 22.13 42.33
CA ARG A 9 -3.74 21.95 41.90
C ARG A 9 -3.32 20.48 41.93
N TRP A 10 -3.65 19.75 43.01
CA TRP A 10 -3.33 18.33 43.11
C TRP A 10 -4.01 17.50 42.02
N LEU A 11 -5.28 17.77 41.74
CA LEU A 11 -6.02 17.09 40.67
C LEU A 11 -5.46 17.39 39.28
N LEU A 12 -5.03 18.63 39.02
CA LEU A 12 -4.37 18.99 37.76
C LEU A 12 -3.00 18.31 37.60
N VAL A 13 -2.20 18.21 38.67
CA VAL A 13 -0.92 17.49 38.65
C VAL A 13 -1.14 15.99 38.43
N LEU A 14 -2.11 15.40 39.11
CA LEU A 14 -2.49 14.00 38.90
C LEU A 14 -2.98 13.76 37.46
N GLY A 15 -3.80 14.66 36.94
CA GLY A 15 -4.30 14.62 35.57
C GLY A 15 -3.18 14.73 34.53
N ALA A 16 -2.21 15.61 34.76
CA ALA A 16 -1.02 15.76 33.91
C ALA A 16 -0.15 14.49 33.93
N PHE A 17 0.09 13.92 35.11
CA PHE A 17 0.83 12.68 35.24
C PHE A 17 0.11 11.51 34.57
N ALA A 18 -1.19 11.38 34.76
CA ALA A 18 -2.00 10.37 34.09
C ALA A 18 -2.02 10.57 32.57
N ALA A 19 -2.06 11.81 32.07
CA ALA A 19 -1.97 12.12 30.64
C ALA A 19 -0.59 11.76 30.06
N PHE A 20 0.49 11.98 30.81
CA PHE A 20 1.83 11.53 30.46
C PHE A 20 1.89 10.00 30.33
N VAL A 21 1.41 9.28 31.36
CA VAL A 21 1.36 7.81 31.35
C VAL A 21 0.48 7.29 30.21
N ALA A 22 -0.67 7.95 29.96
CA ALA A 22 -1.56 7.61 28.85
C ALA A 22 -0.89 7.78 27.48
N ALA A 23 -0.14 8.86 27.27
CA ALA A 23 0.57 9.10 26.02
C ALA A 23 1.64 8.03 25.78
N VAL A 24 2.47 7.74 26.78
CA VAL A 24 3.56 6.75 26.66
C VAL A 24 3.01 5.32 26.53
N ALA A 25 2.07 4.91 27.39
CA ALA A 25 1.50 3.57 27.34
C ALA A 25 0.61 3.36 26.12
N GLY A 26 -0.14 4.39 25.70
CA GLY A 26 -0.95 4.37 24.48
C GLY A 26 -0.09 4.19 23.23
N TYR A 27 1.03 4.92 23.16
CA TYR A 27 2.00 4.75 22.08
C TYR A 27 2.66 3.37 22.12
N ALA A 28 3.16 2.94 23.28
CA ALA A 28 3.76 1.62 23.44
C ALA A 28 2.78 0.50 23.05
N ARG A 29 1.49 0.61 23.40
CA ARG A 29 0.47 -0.34 22.95
C ARG A 29 0.32 -0.32 21.42
N ALA A 30 0.22 0.86 20.84
CA ALA A 30 -0.04 1.02 19.42
C ALA A 30 1.17 0.68 18.52
N THR A 31 2.39 0.75 19.03
CA THR A 31 3.62 0.58 18.24
C THR A 31 4.43 -0.65 18.65
N LEU A 32 4.47 -0.98 19.95
CA LEU A 32 5.30 -2.06 20.51
C LEU A 32 4.50 -3.29 20.95
N VAL A 33 3.16 -3.24 21.00
CA VAL A 33 2.32 -4.40 21.35
C VAL A 33 1.52 -4.88 20.13
N ASP A 34 1.17 -3.99 19.22
CA ASP A 34 0.56 -4.33 17.94
C ASP A 34 1.61 -4.92 16.98
N SER A 35 1.50 -6.22 16.69
CA SER A 35 2.48 -6.92 15.84
C SER A 35 2.54 -6.40 14.41
N ASP A 36 1.42 -5.96 13.83
CA ASP A 36 1.39 -5.54 12.44
C ASP A 36 2.07 -4.17 12.29
N ARG A 37 1.83 -3.25 13.22
CA ARG A 37 2.54 -1.97 13.29
C ARG A 37 4.01 -2.15 13.65
N PHE A 38 4.33 -3.03 14.59
CA PHE A 38 5.72 -3.37 14.90
C PHE A 38 6.48 -3.84 13.65
N GLY A 39 5.84 -4.72 12.87
CA GLY A 39 6.38 -5.19 11.59
C GLY A 39 6.62 -4.06 10.59
N GLN A 40 5.67 -3.13 10.44
CA GLN A 40 5.82 -1.98 9.55
C GLN A 40 7.00 -1.08 9.92
N HIS A 41 7.17 -0.76 11.21
CA HIS A 41 8.30 0.03 11.70
C HIS A 41 9.63 -0.72 11.56
N ALA A 42 9.64 -2.04 11.74
CA ALA A 42 10.82 -2.86 11.46
C ALA A 42 11.22 -2.79 9.98
N ALA A 43 10.25 -2.88 9.06
CA ALA A 43 10.50 -2.72 7.63
C ALA A 43 10.92 -1.29 7.23
N GLU A 44 10.48 -0.27 7.95
CA GLU A 44 10.96 1.10 7.79
C GLU A 44 12.41 1.26 8.26
N ALA A 45 12.76 0.68 9.42
CA ALA A 45 14.13 0.65 9.92
C ALA A 45 15.07 -0.04 8.92
N VAL A 46 14.70 -1.21 8.40
CA VAL A 46 15.52 -1.96 7.41
C VAL A 46 15.68 -1.21 6.09
N ARG A 47 14.72 -0.36 5.70
CA ARG A 47 14.84 0.48 4.50
C ARG A 47 15.82 1.64 4.67
N ALA A 48 16.08 2.08 5.89
CA ALA A 48 17.06 3.13 6.14
C ALA A 48 18.46 2.66 5.69
N GLU A 49 19.15 3.50 4.94
CA GLU A 49 20.44 3.18 4.31
C GLU A 49 21.48 2.58 5.28
N PRO A 50 21.73 3.15 6.47
CA PRO A 50 22.71 2.59 7.41
C PRO A 50 22.36 1.17 7.89
N VAL A 51 21.06 0.90 8.11
CA VAL A 51 20.58 -0.41 8.58
C VAL A 51 20.61 -1.43 7.45
N ARG A 52 20.23 -1.00 6.25
CA ARG A 52 20.25 -1.82 5.04
C ARG A 52 21.67 -2.28 4.71
N GLU A 53 22.64 -1.36 4.74
CA GLU A 53 24.05 -1.65 4.51
C GLU A 53 24.60 -2.62 5.57
N ALA A 54 24.27 -2.39 6.84
CA ALA A 54 24.67 -3.27 7.94
C ALA A 54 24.12 -4.70 7.79
N ILE A 55 22.84 -4.85 7.44
CA ILE A 55 22.22 -6.16 7.21
C ILE A 55 22.83 -6.83 5.96
N ALA A 56 23.01 -6.07 4.87
CA ALA A 56 23.63 -6.57 3.66
C ALA A 56 25.07 -7.04 3.88
N THR A 57 25.82 -6.31 4.70
CA THR A 57 27.20 -6.65 5.10
C THR A 57 27.22 -7.92 5.96
N ALA A 58 26.39 -7.99 6.99
CA ALA A 58 26.28 -9.16 7.85
C ALA A 58 25.85 -10.41 7.05
N PHE A 59 24.92 -10.24 6.11
CA PHE A 59 24.49 -11.30 5.21
C PHE A 59 25.63 -11.78 4.30
N ALA A 60 26.36 -10.85 3.67
CA ALA A 60 27.50 -11.18 2.82
C ALA A 60 28.61 -11.89 3.61
N ASP A 61 28.92 -11.42 4.83
CA ASP A 61 29.92 -12.04 5.70
C ASP A 61 29.51 -13.45 6.13
N GLN A 62 28.22 -13.67 6.42
CA GLN A 62 27.69 -14.98 6.75
C GLN A 62 27.74 -15.94 5.55
N LEU A 63 27.42 -15.47 4.34
CA LEU A 63 27.55 -16.27 3.12
C LEU A 63 29.01 -16.63 2.84
N ILE A 64 29.96 -15.70 3.02
CA ILE A 64 31.40 -15.96 2.85
C ILE A 64 31.91 -16.92 3.93
N ALA A 65 31.38 -16.87 5.15
CA ALA A 65 31.74 -17.81 6.20
C ALA A 65 31.29 -19.24 5.87
N GLN A 66 30.14 -19.41 5.20
CA GLN A 66 29.65 -20.70 4.72
C GLN A 66 30.37 -21.16 3.45
N GLU A 67 30.66 -20.23 2.53
CA GLU A 67 31.33 -20.47 1.25
C GLU A 67 32.52 -19.51 1.05
N PRO A 68 33.72 -19.83 1.61
CA PRO A 68 34.89 -18.93 1.61
C PRO A 68 35.35 -18.46 0.23
N GLN A 69 34.99 -19.20 -0.83
CA GLN A 69 35.33 -18.84 -2.20
C GLN A 69 34.52 -17.65 -2.75
N LEU A 70 33.47 -17.20 -2.04
CA LEU A 70 32.69 -16.01 -2.38
C LEU A 70 33.34 -14.69 -1.93
N ILE A 71 34.52 -14.75 -1.28
CA ILE A 71 35.21 -13.56 -0.75
C ILE A 71 35.51 -12.52 -1.83
N SER A 72 35.80 -12.94 -3.06
CA SER A 72 36.05 -12.07 -4.22
C SER A 72 34.78 -11.38 -4.73
N ALA A 73 33.59 -11.89 -4.39
CA ALA A 73 32.30 -11.33 -4.75
C ALA A 73 31.66 -10.49 -3.64
N ARG A 74 32.36 -10.28 -2.51
CA ARG A 74 31.82 -9.56 -1.34
C ARG A 74 31.15 -8.22 -1.69
N PRO A 75 31.74 -7.32 -2.50
CA PRO A 75 31.09 -6.05 -2.84
C PRO A 75 29.78 -6.25 -3.62
N ILE A 76 29.74 -7.23 -4.52
CA ILE A 76 28.56 -7.52 -5.34
C ILE A 76 27.46 -8.18 -4.50
N LEU A 77 27.83 -9.03 -3.54
CA LEU A 77 26.89 -9.62 -2.57
C LEU A 77 26.22 -8.54 -1.72
N ILE A 78 27.00 -7.57 -1.23
CA ILE A 78 26.45 -6.43 -0.46
C ILE A 78 25.50 -5.61 -1.33
N SER A 79 25.91 -5.15 -2.51
CA SER A 79 25.03 -4.35 -3.38
C SER A 79 23.78 -5.12 -3.81
N GLY A 80 23.89 -6.43 -4.04
CA GLY A 80 22.74 -7.29 -4.35
C GLY A 80 21.77 -7.42 -3.18
N ALA A 81 22.29 -7.59 -1.97
CA ALA A 81 21.47 -7.65 -0.76
C ALA A 81 20.83 -6.29 -0.44
N GLU A 82 21.53 -5.17 -0.64
CA GLU A 82 20.96 -3.84 -0.49
C GLU A 82 19.83 -3.58 -1.50
N ALA A 83 20.03 -3.95 -2.76
CA ALA A 83 19.01 -3.84 -3.79
C ALA A 83 17.77 -4.70 -3.46
N ALA A 84 17.99 -5.88 -2.89
CA ALA A 84 16.92 -6.76 -2.43
C ALA A 84 16.14 -6.12 -1.27
N LEU A 85 16.85 -5.65 -0.22
CA LEU A 85 16.26 -5.08 1.00
C LEU A 85 15.59 -3.72 0.76
N GLY A 86 16.07 -2.93 -0.21
CA GLY A 86 15.50 -1.64 -0.58
C GLY A 86 14.21 -1.72 -1.42
N GLY A 87 13.85 -2.91 -1.90
CA GLY A 87 12.66 -3.12 -2.73
C GLY A 87 11.35 -2.94 -1.94
N ARG A 88 10.34 -2.34 -2.59
CA ARG A 88 8.97 -2.23 -2.01
C ARG A 88 8.35 -3.59 -1.69
N ALA A 89 8.69 -4.63 -2.46
CA ALA A 89 8.27 -6.01 -2.19
C ALA A 89 8.91 -6.57 -0.91
N ALA A 90 10.19 -6.29 -0.67
CA ALA A 90 10.91 -6.73 0.52
C ALA A 90 10.33 -6.10 1.80
N ALA A 91 9.88 -4.85 1.74
CA ALA A 91 9.25 -4.18 2.88
C ALA A 91 8.01 -4.94 3.40
N GLY A 92 7.17 -5.49 2.52
CA GLY A 92 6.01 -6.28 2.91
C GLY A 92 6.37 -7.62 3.55
N VAL A 93 7.42 -8.29 3.03
CA VAL A 93 7.93 -9.55 3.58
C VAL A 93 8.60 -9.34 4.93
N ILE A 94 9.47 -8.33 5.05
CA ILE A 94 10.13 -7.96 6.30
C ILE A 94 9.09 -7.58 7.35
N ALA A 95 8.05 -6.84 6.97
CA ALA A 95 6.99 -6.46 7.90
C ALA A 95 6.23 -7.67 8.44
N ARG A 96 5.86 -8.62 7.58
CA ARG A 96 5.17 -9.86 8.00
C ARG A 96 6.07 -10.73 8.86
N ALA A 97 7.31 -10.94 8.45
CA ALA A 97 8.28 -11.74 9.20
C ALA A 97 8.52 -11.15 10.61
N ALA A 98 8.72 -9.83 10.70
CA ALA A 98 8.88 -9.15 11.99
C ALA A 98 7.59 -9.19 12.84
N ALA A 99 6.41 -9.07 12.22
CA ALA A 99 5.13 -9.20 12.91
C ALA A 99 4.93 -10.62 13.48
N ASP A 100 5.30 -11.66 12.74
CA ASP A 100 5.19 -13.05 13.15
C ASP A 100 6.15 -13.38 14.30
N VAL A 101 7.41 -12.90 14.21
CA VAL A 101 8.38 -12.95 15.32
C VAL A 101 7.80 -12.31 16.57
N HIS A 102 7.29 -11.09 16.42
CA HIS A 102 6.74 -10.32 17.51
C HIS A 102 5.51 -10.99 18.13
N ARG A 103 4.62 -11.55 17.31
CA ARG A 103 3.44 -12.27 17.77
C ARG A 103 3.82 -13.52 18.56
N GLY A 104 4.82 -14.28 18.10
CA GLY A 104 5.35 -15.44 18.83
C GLY A 104 5.94 -15.07 20.19
N LEU A 105 6.64 -13.92 20.29
CA LEU A 105 7.16 -13.41 21.56
C LEU A 105 6.04 -13.00 22.53
N LEU A 106 4.91 -12.51 22.04
CA LEU A 106 3.78 -12.06 22.85
C LEU A 106 2.83 -13.18 23.29
N THR A 107 2.66 -14.24 22.50
CA THR A 107 1.72 -15.32 22.80
C THR A 107 2.33 -16.46 23.63
N ALA A 108 3.64 -16.43 23.89
CA ALA A 108 4.39 -17.47 24.62
C ALA A 108 4.20 -18.89 24.05
N ASP A 109 3.91 -19.02 22.75
CA ASP A 109 3.67 -20.31 22.10
C ASP A 109 4.99 -20.97 21.63
N GLN A 110 5.07 -22.28 21.82
CA GLN A 110 6.29 -23.06 22.05
C GLN A 110 7.12 -23.46 20.81
N ARG A 111 7.03 -22.75 19.68
CA ARG A 111 7.73 -23.19 18.47
C ARG A 111 8.92 -22.30 18.14
N SER A 112 10.08 -22.95 18.00
CA SER A 112 11.34 -22.38 17.53
C SER A 112 11.08 -21.41 16.39
N LEU A 113 11.41 -20.15 16.62
CA LEU A 113 11.09 -19.09 15.69
C LEU A 113 12.18 -19.06 14.62
N VAL A 114 11.93 -19.74 13.51
CA VAL A 114 12.86 -19.82 12.37
C VAL A 114 12.57 -18.63 11.47
N VAL A 115 13.44 -17.62 11.50
CA VAL A 115 13.43 -16.55 10.50
C VAL A 115 14.04 -17.13 9.23
N ASN A 116 13.19 -17.49 8.27
CA ASN A 116 13.64 -18.03 7.01
C ASN A 116 14.09 -16.89 6.08
N LEU A 117 15.40 -16.60 6.05
CA LEU A 117 16.00 -15.65 5.11
C LEU A 117 16.24 -16.26 3.71
N ALA A 118 15.61 -17.40 3.38
CA ALA A 118 15.76 -18.08 2.09
C ALA A 118 15.53 -17.19 0.88
N ASP A 119 14.61 -16.23 0.98
CA ASP A 119 14.26 -15.37 -0.13
C ASP A 119 15.38 -14.37 -0.49
N LEU A 120 16.23 -13.99 0.48
CA LEU A 120 17.31 -13.03 0.23
C LEU A 120 18.43 -13.66 -0.60
N THR A 121 18.76 -14.94 -0.35
CA THR A 121 19.75 -15.69 -1.14
C THR A 121 19.30 -15.86 -2.58
N VAL A 122 18.00 -16.10 -2.82
CA VAL A 122 17.43 -16.22 -4.18
C VAL A 122 17.51 -14.90 -4.94
N VAL A 123 17.21 -13.77 -4.29
CA VAL A 123 17.30 -12.45 -4.93
C VAL A 123 18.76 -12.06 -5.21
N VAL A 124 19.68 -12.37 -4.29
CA VAL A 124 21.11 -12.13 -4.48
C VAL A 124 21.69 -13.02 -5.59
N GLN A 125 21.25 -14.27 -5.70
CA GLN A 125 21.58 -15.14 -6.83
C GLN A 125 21.10 -14.56 -8.17
N ALA A 126 19.86 -14.09 -8.24
CA ALA A 126 19.31 -13.46 -9.44
C ALA A 126 20.10 -12.20 -9.82
N TYR A 127 20.54 -11.42 -8.82
CA TYR A 127 21.39 -10.25 -9.01
C TYR A 127 22.79 -10.63 -9.54
N LEU A 128 23.46 -11.61 -8.94
CA LEU A 128 24.78 -12.08 -9.37
C LEU A 128 24.78 -12.61 -10.80
N ARG A 129 23.75 -13.38 -11.19
CA ARG A 129 23.56 -13.84 -12.58
C ARG A 129 23.41 -12.66 -13.54
N SER A 130 22.83 -11.57 -13.08
CA SER A 130 22.61 -10.39 -13.91
C SER A 130 23.82 -9.47 -14.08
N THR A 131 24.79 -9.52 -13.17
CA THR A 131 26.03 -8.74 -13.24
C THR A 131 27.18 -9.52 -13.90
N GLY A 132 26.90 -10.69 -14.49
CA GLY A 132 27.90 -11.55 -15.12
C GLY A 132 28.69 -12.42 -14.14
N ALA A 133 28.31 -12.47 -12.86
CA ALA A 133 28.92 -13.31 -11.82
C ALA A 133 28.26 -14.69 -11.74
N SER A 134 28.12 -15.36 -12.91
CA SER A 134 27.40 -16.63 -13.04
C SER A 134 28.05 -17.78 -12.29
N GLU A 135 29.38 -17.79 -12.18
CA GLU A 135 30.13 -18.82 -11.44
C GLU A 135 29.85 -18.73 -9.93
N GLN A 136 29.79 -17.51 -9.39
CA GLN A 136 29.48 -17.25 -7.99
C GLN A 136 28.01 -17.52 -7.67
N ALA A 137 27.11 -17.23 -8.62
CA ALA A 137 25.69 -17.58 -8.49
C ALA A 137 25.45 -19.10 -8.48
N ALA A 138 26.18 -19.87 -9.29
CA ALA A 138 26.08 -21.33 -9.33
C ALA A 138 26.57 -21.99 -8.03
N ARG A 139 27.51 -21.36 -7.31
CA ARG A 139 28.00 -21.85 -6.01
C ARG A 139 27.02 -21.63 -4.87
N LEU A 140 26.05 -20.74 -5.06
CA LEU A 140 24.94 -20.56 -4.13
C LEU A 140 23.79 -21.56 -4.39
N ASP A 141 23.83 -22.33 -5.47
CA ASP A 141 22.84 -23.36 -5.76
C ASP A 141 22.98 -24.52 -4.76
N GLY A 142 21.99 -24.68 -3.87
CA GLY A 142 21.96 -25.75 -2.86
C GLY A 142 22.53 -25.39 -1.49
N THR A 143 23.03 -24.17 -1.28
CA THR A 143 23.44 -23.69 0.05
C THR A 143 22.19 -23.53 0.94
N PRO A 144 22.09 -24.23 2.09
CA PRO A 144 20.95 -24.11 2.98
C PRO A 144 20.86 -22.68 3.54
N SER A 145 19.88 -21.91 3.08
CA SER A 145 19.68 -20.51 3.47
C SER A 145 19.02 -20.34 4.84
N GLN A 146 19.15 -21.33 5.71
CA GLN A 146 18.59 -21.26 7.05
C GLN A 146 19.55 -20.52 7.97
N VAL A 147 19.37 -19.20 8.10
CA VAL A 147 19.90 -18.48 9.26
C VAL A 147 19.02 -18.84 10.45
N VAL A 148 19.25 -20.04 11.01
CA VAL A 148 18.58 -20.46 12.24
C VAL A 148 19.29 -19.79 13.41
N THR A 149 18.81 -18.63 13.81
CA THR A 149 19.10 -18.13 15.16
C THR A 149 17.89 -18.47 16.02
N THR A 150 17.96 -19.61 16.70
CA THR A 150 16.96 -20.00 17.70
C THR A 150 17.01 -19.04 18.88
N ILE A 151 16.03 -18.13 18.98
CA ILE A 151 15.76 -17.40 20.21
C ILE A 151 15.00 -18.36 21.14
N SER A 152 15.76 -19.22 21.84
CA SER A 152 15.21 -20.30 22.67
C SER A 152 14.95 -19.91 24.13
N ASP A 153 14.99 -18.63 24.50
CA ASP A 153 14.88 -18.25 25.91
C ASP A 153 13.42 -17.97 26.34
N ARG A 154 12.81 -18.99 26.95
CA ARG A 154 11.43 -19.00 27.49
C ARG A 154 11.16 -17.88 28.52
N THR A 155 12.21 -17.43 29.22
CA THR A 155 12.08 -16.37 30.24
C THR A 155 11.80 -15.01 29.61
N VAL A 156 12.35 -14.75 28.43
CA VAL A 156 12.22 -13.47 27.73
C VAL A 156 10.80 -13.31 27.17
N GLY A 157 10.27 -14.31 26.46
CA GLY A 157 8.92 -14.25 25.90
C GLY A 157 7.82 -14.07 26.96
N THR A 158 7.93 -14.77 28.09
CA THR A 158 6.96 -14.64 29.19
C THR A 158 7.03 -13.28 29.90
N GLN A 159 8.23 -12.70 30.06
CA GLN A 159 8.39 -11.34 30.58
C GLN A 159 7.83 -10.30 29.61
N VAL A 160 8.12 -10.43 28.32
CA VAL A 160 7.62 -9.52 27.27
C VAL A 160 6.11 -9.55 27.18
N ALA A 161 5.48 -10.74 27.16
CA ALA A 161 4.04 -10.91 27.18
C ALA A 161 3.39 -10.29 28.43
N HIS A 162 4.00 -10.47 29.61
CA HIS A 162 3.47 -9.89 30.85
C HIS A 162 3.57 -8.36 30.87
N ILE A 163 4.66 -7.79 30.36
CA ILE A 163 4.83 -6.34 30.23
C ILE A 163 3.83 -5.78 29.22
N ALA A 164 3.64 -6.44 28.08
CA ALA A 164 2.66 -6.03 27.06
C ALA A 164 1.23 -6.01 27.61
N GLY A 165 0.83 -7.02 28.39
CA GLY A 165 -0.46 -7.05 29.06
C GLY A 165 -0.67 -5.88 30.03
N LYS A 166 0.36 -5.51 30.82
CA LYS A 166 0.31 -4.33 31.70
C LYS A 166 0.20 -3.03 30.90
N ILE A 167 0.96 -2.89 29.82
CA ILE A 167 0.91 -1.70 28.94
C ILE A 167 -0.50 -1.55 28.35
N ALA A 168 -1.10 -2.65 27.86
CA ALA A 168 -2.45 -2.61 27.29
C ALA A 168 -3.50 -2.15 28.30
N TRP A 169 -3.42 -2.63 29.55
CA TRP A 169 -4.31 -2.20 30.64
C TRP A 169 -4.09 -0.74 31.03
N ILE A 170 -2.83 -0.31 31.22
CA ILE A 170 -2.50 1.09 31.56
C ILE A 170 -2.95 2.04 30.45
N ALA A 171 -2.75 1.68 29.19
CA ALA A 171 -3.17 2.46 28.03
C ALA A 171 -4.70 2.67 27.97
N PHE A 172 -5.48 1.78 28.57
CA PHE A 172 -6.93 1.91 28.66
C PHE A 172 -7.38 2.74 29.89
N VAL A 173 -6.74 2.53 31.05
CA VAL A 173 -7.16 3.17 32.32
C VAL A 173 -6.62 4.58 32.48
N ALA A 174 -5.35 4.83 32.11
CA ALA A 174 -4.70 6.13 32.31
C ALA A 174 -5.42 7.31 31.61
N PRO A 175 -5.94 7.20 30.37
CA PRO A 175 -6.72 8.26 29.74
C PRO A 175 -7.98 8.62 30.54
N ILE A 176 -8.67 7.63 31.10
CA ILE A 176 -9.89 7.84 31.89
C ILE A 176 -9.54 8.60 33.17
N VAL A 177 -8.49 8.17 33.87
CA VAL A 177 -7.99 8.86 35.08
C VAL A 177 -7.55 10.29 34.76
N ALA A 178 -6.86 10.50 33.63
CA ALA A 178 -6.44 11.82 33.19
C ALA A 178 -7.64 12.75 32.96
N LEU A 179 -8.67 12.29 32.23
CA LEU A 179 -9.88 13.07 31.97
C LEU A 179 -10.65 13.41 33.26
N LEU A 180 -10.82 12.44 34.15
CA LEU A 180 -11.52 12.65 35.42
C LEU A 180 -10.75 13.59 36.35
N ALA A 181 -9.43 13.44 36.44
CA ALA A 181 -8.59 14.29 37.29
C ALA A 181 -8.47 15.72 36.74
N LEU A 182 -8.29 15.90 35.42
CA LEU A 182 -8.29 17.22 34.79
C LEU A 182 -9.67 17.90 34.93
N GLY A 183 -10.75 17.18 34.65
CA GLY A 183 -12.11 17.69 34.81
C GLY A 183 -12.44 18.06 36.26
N GLY A 184 -12.04 17.21 37.22
CA GLY A 184 -12.15 17.48 38.65
C GLY A 184 -11.31 18.67 39.10
N GLY A 185 -10.10 18.82 38.56
CA GLY A 185 -9.22 19.97 38.82
C GLY A 185 -9.81 21.28 38.33
N ILE A 186 -10.43 21.28 37.15
CA ILE A 186 -11.18 22.42 36.59
C ILE A 186 -12.41 22.73 37.45
N ALA A 187 -13.17 21.71 37.87
CA ALA A 187 -14.37 21.89 38.68
C ALA A 187 -14.09 22.39 40.11
N ALA A 188 -12.96 21.99 40.70
CA ALA A 188 -12.51 22.40 42.02
C ALA A 188 -11.83 23.79 42.04
N ALA A 189 -11.48 24.33 40.87
CA ALA A 189 -10.86 25.65 40.76
C ALA A 189 -11.82 26.75 41.25
N GLY A 190 -11.29 27.73 41.99
CA GLY A 190 -12.08 28.89 42.41
C GLY A 190 -12.62 29.72 41.24
N ASP A 191 -11.93 29.65 40.09
CA ASP A 191 -12.37 30.21 38.80
C ASP A 191 -12.13 29.14 37.73
N ARG A 192 -13.22 28.65 37.11
CA ARG A 192 -13.17 27.60 36.08
C ARG A 192 -12.35 28.02 34.86
N ARG A 193 -12.26 29.32 34.54
CA ARG A 193 -11.44 29.83 33.43
C ARG A 193 -9.95 29.65 33.71
N ARG A 194 -9.54 29.93 34.96
CA ARG A 194 -8.16 29.68 35.41
C ARG A 194 -7.87 28.18 35.45
N GLY A 195 -8.83 27.38 35.93
CA GLY A 195 -8.72 25.92 35.89
C GLY A 195 -8.51 25.36 34.48
N LEU A 196 -9.27 25.83 33.49
CA LEU A 196 -9.11 25.45 32.07
C LEU A 196 -7.75 25.87 31.50
N ARG A 197 -7.29 27.08 31.80
CA ARG A 197 -5.97 27.56 31.38
C ARG A 197 -4.87 26.69 31.96
N ASP A 198 -4.92 26.42 33.26
CA ASP A 198 -3.91 25.67 33.97
C ASP A 198 -3.91 24.19 33.53
N ALA A 199 -5.07 23.61 33.19
CA ALA A 199 -5.18 22.30 32.57
C ALA A 199 -4.55 22.27 31.16
N GLY A 200 -4.80 23.28 30.32
CA GLY A 200 -4.17 23.41 29.01
C GLY A 200 -2.65 23.54 29.08
N LEU A 201 -2.15 24.36 30.01
CA LEU A 201 -0.71 24.49 30.28
C LEU A 201 -0.09 23.18 30.78
N ALA A 202 -0.81 22.42 31.60
CA ALA A 202 -0.38 21.11 32.06
C ALA A 202 -0.23 20.12 30.90
N LEU A 203 -1.19 20.07 29.97
CA LEU A 203 -1.11 19.23 28.77
C LEU A 203 0.02 19.67 27.83
N LEU A 204 0.24 20.98 27.68
CA LEU A 204 1.39 21.52 26.94
C LEU A 204 2.71 21.07 27.57
N ALA A 205 2.84 21.15 28.90
CA ALA A 205 4.01 20.69 29.62
C ALA A 205 4.23 19.17 29.47
N VAL A 206 3.15 18.38 29.47
CA VAL A 206 3.22 16.94 29.20
C VAL A 206 3.74 16.67 27.78
N GLY A 207 3.22 17.34 26.76
CA GLY A 207 3.71 17.19 25.38
C GLY A 207 5.20 17.54 25.27
N ALA A 208 5.64 18.65 25.86
CA ALA A 208 7.05 19.04 25.88
C ALA A 208 7.93 18.04 26.66
N LEU A 209 7.42 17.48 27.77
CA LEU A 209 8.11 16.47 28.55
C LEU A 209 8.29 15.18 27.75
N VAL A 210 7.25 14.70 27.07
CA VAL A 210 7.33 13.50 26.21
C VAL A 210 8.34 13.71 25.08
N LEU A 211 8.35 14.87 24.42
CA LEU A 211 9.35 15.21 23.40
C LEU A 211 10.77 15.17 23.96
N THR A 212 10.98 15.78 25.13
CA THR A 212 12.30 15.81 25.77
C THR A 212 12.75 14.41 26.18
N LEU A 213 11.84 13.63 26.78
CA LEU A 213 12.12 12.26 27.19
C LEU A 213 12.35 11.33 26.00
N GLN A 214 11.70 11.54 24.86
CA GLN A 214 11.98 10.79 23.64
C GLN A 214 13.44 10.96 23.22
N VAL A 215 13.95 12.21 23.17
CA VAL A 215 15.35 12.48 22.78
C VAL A 215 16.32 11.84 23.78
N VAL A 216 16.04 11.94 25.08
CA VAL A 216 16.87 11.31 26.13
C VAL A 216 16.79 9.79 26.06
N LEU A 217 15.62 9.22 25.79
CA LEU A 217 15.40 7.78 25.68
C LEU A 217 16.16 7.24 24.47
N GLN A 218 16.05 7.88 23.31
CA GLN A 218 16.78 7.49 22.10
C GLN A 218 18.30 7.48 22.36
N ALA A 219 18.84 8.56 22.93
CA ALA A 219 20.26 8.64 23.27
C ALA A 219 20.70 7.58 24.30
N THR A 220 19.83 7.23 25.24
CA THR A 220 20.10 6.20 26.26
C THR A 220 20.04 4.79 25.66
N LEU A 221 19.00 4.47 24.88
CA LEU A 221 18.80 3.17 24.24
C LEU A 221 19.93 2.87 23.26
N GLN A 222 20.36 3.86 22.48
CA GLN A 222 21.53 3.77 21.62
C GLN A 222 22.78 3.31 22.38
N ARG A 223 23.04 3.86 23.57
CA ARG A 223 24.22 3.51 24.38
C ARG A 223 24.14 2.11 25.00
N HIS A 224 22.94 1.63 25.35
CA HIS A 224 22.79 0.41 26.17
C HIS A 224 22.37 -0.82 25.37
N LEU A 225 21.50 -0.67 24.37
CA LEU A 225 20.96 -1.79 23.61
C LEU A 225 21.79 -2.11 22.37
N LEU A 226 22.43 -1.10 21.78
CA LEU A 226 23.23 -1.24 20.56
C LEU A 226 24.64 -0.62 20.73
N PRO A 227 25.41 -1.00 21.77
CA PRO A 227 26.71 -0.38 22.06
C PRO A 227 27.75 -0.64 20.97
N ALA A 228 27.57 -1.69 20.16
CA ALA A 228 28.44 -2.05 19.04
C ALA A 228 27.96 -1.52 17.68
N ALA A 229 26.76 -0.94 17.60
CA ALA A 229 26.25 -0.36 16.35
C ALA A 229 26.76 1.07 16.16
N SER A 230 26.90 1.50 14.91
CA SER A 230 27.23 2.90 14.62
C SER A 230 26.09 3.82 15.04
N PRO A 231 26.37 5.10 15.35
CA PRO A 231 25.33 6.06 15.73
C PRO A 231 24.21 6.18 14.69
N GLU A 232 24.55 6.09 13.41
CA GLU A 232 23.63 6.21 12.29
C GLU A 232 22.64 5.03 12.22
N ILE A 233 23.11 3.81 12.50
CA ILE A 233 22.26 2.60 12.55
C ILE A 233 21.27 2.69 13.70
N ALA A 234 21.75 3.08 14.88
CA ALA A 234 20.91 3.23 16.06
C ALA A 234 19.86 4.32 15.86
N ASP A 235 20.24 5.48 15.32
CA ASP A 235 19.31 6.57 15.02
C ASP A 235 18.26 6.18 13.98
N ALA A 236 18.63 5.40 12.97
CA ALA A 236 17.68 4.88 11.98
C ALA A 236 16.65 3.91 12.60
N ILE A 237 17.11 2.96 13.43
CA ILE A 237 16.23 1.99 14.10
C ILE A 237 15.31 2.71 15.09
N PHE A 238 15.86 3.49 16.01
CA PHE A 238 15.05 4.18 17.01
C PHE A 238 14.21 5.30 16.40
N GLY A 239 14.67 5.93 15.31
CA GLY A 239 13.90 6.90 14.53
C GLY A 239 12.63 6.29 13.94
N ALA A 240 12.71 5.08 13.38
CA ALA A 240 11.55 4.36 12.84
C ALA A 240 10.53 4.02 13.94
N PHE A 241 11.00 3.60 15.13
CA PHE A 241 10.10 3.16 16.23
C PHE A 241 9.63 4.27 17.16
N LEU A 242 10.38 5.37 17.32
CA LEU A 242 10.07 6.47 18.23
C LEU A 242 9.67 7.76 17.51
N GLY A 243 9.86 7.86 16.20
CA GLY A 243 9.57 9.06 15.41
C GLY A 243 8.11 9.51 15.53
N ASP A 244 7.17 8.57 15.57
CA ASP A 244 5.74 8.86 15.72
C ASP A 244 5.36 9.34 17.13
N LEU A 245 6.13 8.97 18.17
CA LEU A 245 5.90 9.47 19.54
C LEU A 245 6.01 10.99 19.59
N GLY A 246 6.93 11.55 18.81
CA GLY A 246 7.11 12.99 18.69
C GLY A 246 5.89 13.67 18.10
N ARG A 247 5.24 13.04 17.11
CA ARG A 247 3.99 13.53 16.51
C ARG A 247 2.85 13.50 17.54
N TRP A 248 2.73 12.42 18.31
CA TRP A 248 1.74 12.32 19.40
C TRP A 248 1.94 13.40 20.46
N ALA A 249 3.18 13.63 20.86
CA ALA A 249 3.54 14.64 21.84
C ALA A 249 3.27 16.06 21.35
N LEU A 250 3.53 16.35 20.08
CA LEU A 250 3.19 17.63 19.45
C LEU A 250 1.67 17.82 19.33
N CYS A 251 0.91 16.78 18.98
CA CYS A 251 -0.56 16.84 18.96
C CYS A 251 -1.13 17.13 20.35
N LEU A 252 -0.67 16.42 21.37
CA LEU A 252 -1.09 16.61 22.76
C LEU A 252 -0.72 18.01 23.26
N GLY A 253 0.52 18.44 23.01
CA GLY A 253 1.00 19.77 23.39
C GLY A 253 0.25 20.89 22.65
N GLY A 254 -0.06 20.69 21.37
CA GLY A 254 -0.82 21.63 20.55
C GLY A 254 -2.26 21.78 21.02
N ALA A 255 -2.93 20.68 21.34
CA ALA A 255 -4.25 20.71 21.95
C ALA A 255 -4.24 21.42 23.31
N GLY A 256 -3.22 21.17 24.14
CA GLY A 256 -3.01 21.88 25.40
C GLY A 256 -2.79 23.38 25.23
N ALA A 257 -1.97 23.78 24.25
CA ALA A 257 -1.72 25.18 23.91
C ALA A 257 -2.98 25.90 23.43
N LEU A 258 -3.76 25.26 22.54
CA LEU A 258 -5.04 25.79 22.06
C LEU A 258 -6.04 25.98 23.22
N LEU A 259 -6.14 24.99 24.10
CA LEU A 259 -7.00 25.06 25.29
C LEU A 259 -6.57 26.19 26.23
N ALA A 260 -5.27 26.31 26.49
CA ALA A 260 -4.72 27.37 27.33
C ALA A 260 -4.94 28.77 26.73
N ALA A 261 -4.76 28.92 25.42
CA ALA A 261 -4.98 30.17 24.69
C ALA A 261 -6.46 30.55 24.67
N ALA A 262 -7.36 29.59 24.43
CA ALA A 262 -8.80 29.83 24.47
C ALA A 262 -9.27 30.25 25.87
N ALA A 263 -8.80 29.56 26.90
CA ALA A 263 -9.11 29.92 28.29
C ALA A 263 -8.51 31.27 28.71
N ALA A 264 -7.32 31.61 28.22
CA ALA A 264 -6.70 32.91 28.47
C ALA A 264 -7.45 34.06 27.78
N SER A 265 -7.96 33.84 26.56
CA SER A 265 -8.82 34.80 25.84
C SER A 265 -10.15 35.06 26.57
N LEU A 266 -10.66 34.07 27.32
CA LEU A 266 -11.83 34.25 28.18
C LEU A 266 -11.53 35.01 29.49
N LEU A 267 -10.26 35.12 29.89
CA LEU A 267 -9.80 35.90 31.06
C LEU A 267 -9.43 37.34 30.70
N GLN A 268 -8.91 37.55 29.49
CA GLN A 268 -8.68 38.86 28.89
C GLN A 268 -9.36 38.88 27.53
N PRO A 269 -10.56 39.47 27.40
CA PRO A 269 -11.29 39.50 26.14
C PRO A 269 -10.47 40.26 25.10
N ILE A 270 -9.77 39.50 24.26
CA ILE A 270 -9.14 39.96 23.04
C ILE A 270 -10.15 39.66 21.93
N ASP A 271 -10.45 40.64 21.10
CA ASP A 271 -11.31 40.43 19.95
C ASP A 271 -10.57 39.59 18.89
N LEU A 272 -10.75 38.28 18.96
CA LEU A 272 -10.14 37.31 18.05
C LEU A 272 -10.70 37.42 16.62
N THR A 273 -11.86 38.05 16.44
CA THR A 273 -12.49 38.23 15.13
C THR A 273 -11.83 39.34 14.31
N ASP A 274 -11.27 40.34 15.00
CA ASP A 274 -10.53 41.44 14.38
C ASP A 274 -9.03 41.14 14.22
N LEU A 275 -8.54 40.01 14.72
CA LEU A 275 -7.13 39.60 14.62
C LEU A 275 -6.62 39.58 13.16
N PRO A 276 -7.35 39.05 12.15
CA PRO A 276 -6.91 39.07 10.76
C PRO A 276 -6.77 40.48 10.20
N ARG A 277 -7.69 41.39 10.58
CA ARG A 277 -7.64 42.80 10.17
C ARG A 277 -6.43 43.51 10.77
N HIS A 278 -6.13 43.27 12.05
CA HIS A 278 -4.94 43.82 12.71
C HIS A 278 -3.65 43.24 12.14
N ALA A 279 -3.60 41.94 11.86
CA ALA A 279 -2.46 41.28 11.23
C ALA A 279 -2.22 41.82 9.81
N TRP A 280 -3.29 41.98 9.02
CA TRP A 280 -3.23 42.59 7.68
C TRP A 280 -2.76 44.05 7.74
N ALA A 281 -3.27 44.83 8.69
CA ALA A 281 -2.85 46.21 8.89
C ALA A 281 -1.37 46.30 9.34
N ALA A 282 -0.91 45.41 10.22
CA ALA A 282 0.49 45.36 10.64
C ALA A 282 1.42 44.92 9.50
N ALA A 283 1.00 43.95 8.69
CA ALA A 283 1.75 43.46 7.54
C ALA A 283 1.83 44.49 6.41
N THR A 284 0.81 45.34 6.26
CA THR A 284 0.74 46.37 5.20
C THR A 284 1.31 47.72 5.63
N ARG A 285 1.31 48.08 6.92
CA ARG A 285 1.90 49.35 7.44
C ARG A 285 3.41 49.42 7.26
N ALA A 286 3.90 50.49 6.63
CA ALA A 286 5.34 50.75 6.50
C ALA A 286 5.92 51.13 7.88
N PRO A 287 6.90 50.36 8.42
CA PRO A 287 7.50 50.67 9.72
C PRO A 287 8.33 51.96 9.67
N MET A 288 8.17 52.82 10.68
CA MET A 288 8.80 54.15 10.73
C MET A 288 10.33 54.12 10.94
N HIS A 289 10.88 53.01 11.44
CA HIS A 289 12.32 52.87 11.73
C HIS A 289 13.03 51.93 10.75
N THR A 290 14.30 52.22 10.46
CA THR A 290 15.13 51.47 9.49
C THR A 290 15.21 49.97 9.80
N ARG A 291 15.37 49.59 11.07
CA ARG A 291 15.37 48.16 11.49
C ARG A 291 14.06 47.45 11.15
N GLY A 292 12.92 48.12 11.32
CA GLY A 292 11.61 47.55 10.99
C GLY A 292 11.44 47.36 9.48
N ARG A 293 11.97 48.27 8.66
CA ARG A 293 11.94 48.15 7.19
C ARG A 293 12.77 46.96 6.70
N VAL A 294 13.95 46.76 7.28
CA VAL A 294 14.82 45.60 6.97
C VAL A 294 14.15 44.29 7.38
N LEU A 295 13.59 44.20 8.59
CA LEU A 295 12.90 43.00 9.06
C LEU A 295 11.69 42.65 8.18
N ARG A 296 10.91 43.66 7.76
CA ARG A 296 9.77 43.44 6.85
C ARG A 296 10.24 42.95 5.48
N ALA A 297 11.28 43.56 4.92
CA ALA A 297 11.82 43.14 3.62
C ALA A 297 12.34 41.70 3.67
N ALA A 298 13.08 41.34 4.73
CA ALA A 298 13.56 39.99 4.95
C ALA A 298 12.40 38.98 5.10
N ALA A 299 11.34 39.33 5.84
CA ALA A 299 10.17 38.47 6.02
C ALA A 299 9.39 38.24 4.72
N LEU A 300 9.18 39.29 3.91
CA LEU A 300 8.52 39.17 2.61
C LEU A 300 9.35 38.36 1.62
N LEU A 301 10.67 38.54 1.63
CA LEU A 301 11.58 37.75 0.79
C LEU A 301 11.56 36.28 1.20
N ALA A 302 11.64 35.98 2.51
CA ALA A 302 11.55 34.62 3.02
C ALA A 302 10.21 33.96 2.68
N ALA A 303 9.09 34.69 2.80
CA ALA A 303 7.77 34.19 2.41
C ALA A 303 7.69 33.91 0.90
N GLY A 304 8.22 34.80 0.05
CA GLY A 304 8.28 34.59 -1.39
C GLY A 304 9.15 33.37 -1.77
N LEU A 305 10.32 33.22 -1.14
CA LEU A 305 11.20 32.07 -1.34
C LEU A 305 10.55 30.76 -0.89
N LEU A 306 9.80 30.75 0.22
CA LEU A 306 9.07 29.57 0.70
C LEU A 306 7.99 29.13 -0.30
N ILE A 307 7.21 30.08 -0.83
CA ILE A 307 6.15 29.82 -1.82
C ILE A 307 6.75 29.29 -3.13
N LEU A 308 7.87 29.87 -3.59
CA LEU A 308 8.53 29.45 -4.83
C LEU A 308 9.25 28.11 -4.69
N GLY A 309 9.93 27.89 -3.56
CA GLY A 309 10.71 26.68 -3.32
C GLY A 309 9.86 25.47 -2.91
N SER A 310 8.71 25.71 -2.28
CA SER A 310 7.83 24.64 -1.78
C SER A 310 6.35 25.07 -1.79
N PRO A 311 5.68 25.09 -2.96
CA PRO A 311 4.27 25.52 -3.05
C PRO A 311 3.35 24.75 -2.10
N GLN A 312 3.57 23.44 -1.96
CA GLN A 312 2.80 22.59 -1.05
C GLN A 312 3.10 22.87 0.43
N GLY A 313 4.36 23.18 0.77
CA GLY A 313 4.74 23.59 2.13
C GLY A 313 4.09 24.91 2.51
N ALA A 314 4.07 25.89 1.60
CA ALA A 314 3.40 27.17 1.80
C ALA A 314 1.87 27.03 1.94
N LEU A 315 1.23 26.19 1.12
CA LEU A 315 -0.19 25.88 1.24
C LEU A 315 -0.52 25.19 2.57
N THR A 316 0.31 24.23 2.99
CA THR A 316 0.14 23.51 4.26
C THR A 316 0.27 24.48 5.43
N LEU A 317 1.30 25.32 5.44
CA LEU A 317 1.52 26.36 6.46
C LEU A 317 0.31 27.31 6.54
N GLY A 318 -0.17 27.82 5.39
CA GLY A 318 -1.33 28.70 5.33
C GLY A 318 -2.60 28.02 5.86
N ALA A 319 -2.89 26.80 5.40
CA ALA A 319 -4.05 26.03 5.84
C ALA A 319 -4.02 25.75 7.36
N SER A 320 -2.83 25.52 7.92
CA SER A 320 -2.64 25.23 9.35
C SER A 320 -2.87 26.44 10.23
N LEU A 321 -2.39 27.61 9.81
CA LEU A 321 -2.63 28.87 10.51
C LEU A 321 -4.12 29.25 10.50
N VAL A 322 -4.78 29.09 9.35
CA VAL A 322 -6.23 29.33 9.21
C VAL A 322 -7.03 28.32 10.05
N GLY A 323 -6.70 27.03 9.96
CA GLY A 323 -7.35 25.97 10.73
C GLY A 323 -7.18 26.16 12.24
N GLY A 324 -5.97 26.51 12.70
CA GLY A 324 -5.70 26.82 14.10
C GLY A 324 -6.49 28.04 14.61
N TRP A 325 -6.63 29.08 13.77
CA TRP A 325 -7.45 30.25 14.11
C TRP A 325 -8.94 29.89 14.22
N ILE A 326 -9.47 29.11 13.27
CA ILE A 326 -10.86 28.63 13.30
C ILE A 326 -11.11 27.76 14.54
N ALA A 327 -10.18 26.85 14.86
CA ALA A 327 -10.27 26.01 16.05
C ALA A 327 -10.27 26.85 17.35
N LEU A 328 -9.44 27.89 17.42
CA LEU A 328 -9.42 28.81 18.56
C LEU A 328 -10.74 29.58 18.72
N LEU A 329 -11.34 30.04 17.61
CA LEU A 329 -12.66 30.68 17.63
C LEU A 329 -13.76 29.73 18.09
N GLY A 330 -13.79 28.51 17.54
CA GLY A 330 -14.75 27.49 17.94
C GLY A 330 -14.60 27.11 19.41
N LEU A 331 -13.37 26.90 19.88
CA LEU A 331 -13.09 26.50 21.26
C LEU A 331 -13.42 27.61 22.26
N THR A 332 -13.10 28.87 21.95
CA THR A 332 -13.49 30.01 22.81
C THR A 332 -15.00 30.16 22.89
N GLY A 333 -15.74 29.98 21.78
CA GLY A 333 -17.20 29.94 21.77
C GLY A 333 -17.78 28.83 22.64
N LEU A 334 -17.30 27.59 22.47
CA LEU A 334 -17.74 26.44 23.27
C LEU A 334 -17.45 26.59 24.76
N LEU A 335 -16.25 27.06 25.11
CA LEU A 335 -15.87 27.30 26.51
C LEU A 335 -16.67 28.46 27.12
N GLY A 336 -17.04 29.47 26.33
CA GLY A 336 -17.93 30.55 26.75
C GLY A 336 -19.32 30.04 27.18
N LEU A 337 -19.86 29.04 26.48
CA LEU A 337 -21.13 28.39 26.87
C LEU A 337 -21.01 27.64 28.21
N LEU A 338 -19.85 27.07 28.52
CA LEU A 338 -19.60 26.26 29.72
C LEU A 338 -19.29 27.10 30.98
N VAL A 339 -18.68 28.29 30.81
CA VAL A 339 -18.14 29.10 31.91
C VAL A 339 -18.84 30.46 32.07
N GLY A 340 -19.82 30.78 31.22
CA GLY A 340 -20.62 32.00 31.28
C GLY A 340 -19.95 33.22 30.62
N PRO A 341 -20.64 34.39 30.55
CA PRO A 341 -20.08 35.60 29.94
C PRO A 341 -18.86 36.13 30.71
N PRO A 342 -17.89 36.77 30.04
CA PRO A 342 -16.69 37.32 30.68
C PRO A 342 -17.07 38.40 31.72
N PRO A 343 -16.32 38.51 32.83
CA PRO A 343 -16.53 39.60 33.79
C PRO A 343 -16.27 40.97 33.13
N ASP A 344 -17.01 41.99 33.56
CA ASP A 344 -16.85 43.36 33.07
C ASP A 344 -15.39 43.80 33.15
N ALA A 345 -14.91 44.47 32.10
CA ALA A 345 -13.50 44.78 31.84
C ALA A 345 -12.80 45.67 32.89
N GLY A 346 -13.47 46.05 33.98
CA GLY A 346 -13.02 47.04 34.96
C GLY A 346 -12.25 46.52 36.17
N THR A 347 -12.23 45.20 36.46
CA THR A 347 -11.73 44.69 37.77
C THR A 347 -10.63 43.63 37.69
N ALA A 348 -10.05 43.35 36.52
CA ALA A 348 -9.00 42.33 36.39
C ALA A 348 -7.60 42.90 36.73
N PRO A 349 -6.82 42.29 37.65
CA PRO A 349 -5.43 42.68 37.87
C PRO A 349 -4.60 42.45 36.59
N PRO A 350 -3.54 43.25 36.34
CA PRO A 350 -2.74 43.16 35.12
C PRO A 350 -1.92 41.87 35.13
N LEU A 351 -2.47 40.79 34.57
CA LEU A 351 -1.66 39.66 34.14
C LEU A 351 -0.72 40.16 33.02
N ARG A 352 0.58 39.94 33.21
CA ARG A 352 1.68 40.43 32.36
C ARG A 352 1.40 40.06 30.89
N ARG A 353 1.18 41.05 30.01
CA ARG A 353 0.88 40.91 28.55
C ARG A 353 1.70 39.84 27.81
N VAL A 354 2.89 39.53 28.32
CA VAL A 354 3.82 38.50 27.82
C VAL A 354 3.24 37.08 27.84
N SER A 355 2.42 36.71 28.84
CA SER A 355 1.90 35.33 28.95
C SER A 355 0.76 35.03 27.96
N VAL A 356 -0.03 36.04 27.59
CA VAL A 356 -1.11 35.88 26.59
C VAL A 356 -0.57 35.83 25.17
N ALA A 357 0.44 36.66 24.85
CA ALA A 357 1.13 36.64 23.56
C ALA A 357 1.92 35.33 23.34
N ALA A 358 2.54 34.78 24.39
CA ALA A 358 3.22 33.49 24.34
C ALA A 358 2.24 32.33 24.13
N ALA A 359 1.06 32.37 24.77
CA ALA A 359 0.01 31.35 24.60
C ALA A 359 -0.63 31.39 23.20
N THR A 360 -0.88 32.58 22.64
CA THR A 360 -1.34 32.71 21.25
C THR A 360 -0.27 32.30 20.25
N ALA A 361 0.99 32.70 20.45
CA ALA A 361 2.09 32.25 19.60
C ALA A 361 2.25 30.72 19.60
N ALA A 362 2.19 30.07 20.79
CA ALA A 362 2.23 28.62 20.91
C ALA A 362 1.02 27.92 20.26
N ALA A 363 -0.17 28.52 20.33
CA ALA A 363 -1.39 28.02 19.69
C ALA A 363 -1.32 28.02 18.15
N PHE A 364 -0.45 28.85 17.54
CA PHE A 364 -0.21 28.85 16.09
C PHE A 364 1.04 28.07 15.69
N LEU A 365 2.12 28.14 16.48
CA LEU A 365 3.38 27.47 16.19
C LEU A 365 3.26 25.94 16.27
N VAL A 366 2.59 25.40 17.28
CA VAL A 366 2.54 23.93 17.47
C VAL A 366 1.71 23.23 16.39
N PRO A 367 0.48 23.67 16.03
CA PRO A 367 -0.28 23.07 14.93
C PRO A 367 0.40 23.23 13.57
N THR A 368 1.10 24.35 13.36
CA THR A 368 1.91 24.60 12.17
C THR A 368 3.06 23.60 12.05
N THR A 369 3.80 23.38 13.13
CA THR A 369 4.89 22.38 13.17
C THR A 369 4.34 20.96 12.94
N VAL A 370 3.19 20.62 13.55
CA VAL A 370 2.51 19.33 13.33
C VAL A 370 2.11 19.15 11.87
N ALA A 371 1.49 20.15 11.25
CA ALA A 371 1.04 20.05 9.89
C ALA A 371 2.17 20.03 8.86
N ILE A 372 3.27 20.77 9.10
CA ILE A 372 4.49 20.70 8.29
C ILE A 372 5.09 19.29 8.38
N LEU A 373 5.14 18.69 9.57
CA LEU A 373 5.64 17.31 9.75
C LEU A 373 4.71 16.27 9.13
N ILE A 374 3.38 16.45 9.20
CA ILE A 374 2.40 15.58 8.52
C ILE A 374 2.51 15.71 7.00
N ALA A 375 2.65 16.91 6.45
CA ALA A 375 2.82 17.11 5.00
C ALA A 375 4.18 16.62 4.49
N ALA A 376 5.23 16.66 5.31
CA ALA A 376 6.54 16.08 4.99
C ALA A 376 6.57 14.53 5.08
N SER A 377 5.59 13.93 5.77
CA SER A 377 5.46 12.47 5.94
C SER A 377 4.31 11.85 5.15
N ALA A 378 3.43 12.67 4.57
CA ALA A 378 2.49 12.25 3.55
C ALA A 378 3.26 11.95 2.28
N ASP A 379 3.76 10.72 2.20
CA ASP A 379 4.24 10.10 0.97
C ASP A 379 3.26 10.42 -0.16
N SER A 380 3.80 10.88 -1.28
CA SER A 380 3.11 11.43 -2.45
C SER A 380 2.32 10.37 -3.23
N GLY A 381 1.37 9.71 -2.55
CA GLY A 381 0.50 8.65 -3.07
C GLY A 381 -0.99 9.03 -3.13
N GLN A 382 -1.35 10.32 -3.05
CA GLN A 382 -2.75 10.70 -3.28
C GLN A 382 -3.10 10.58 -4.76
N ALA A 383 -3.89 9.56 -5.07
CA ALA A 383 -4.60 9.40 -6.33
C ALA A 383 -5.37 10.69 -6.65
N LYS A 384 -5.07 11.27 -7.81
CA LYS A 384 -5.78 12.41 -8.38
C LYS A 384 -7.27 12.04 -8.53
N PRO A 385 -8.24 12.91 -8.18
CA PRO A 385 -9.63 12.65 -8.48
C PRO A 385 -9.80 12.45 -9.99
N ALA A 386 -10.48 11.38 -10.39
CA ALA A 386 -10.80 11.10 -11.78
C ALA A 386 -11.54 12.31 -12.36
N THR A 387 -10.87 13.07 -13.22
CA THR A 387 -11.54 13.99 -14.14
C THR A 387 -12.57 13.18 -14.92
N ALA A 388 -13.81 13.67 -14.98
CA ALA A 388 -14.89 13.05 -15.74
C ALA A 388 -14.41 12.68 -17.15
N ASP A 389 -14.06 11.41 -17.33
CA ASP A 389 -13.59 10.86 -18.58
C ASP A 389 -14.74 10.98 -19.59
N ARG A 390 -14.60 11.82 -20.61
CA ARG A 390 -15.65 12.04 -21.62
C ARG A 390 -15.66 10.91 -22.67
N GLY A 391 -14.72 9.96 -22.62
CA GLY A 391 -14.53 8.89 -23.61
C GLY A 391 -15.06 7.51 -23.20
N CYS A 392 -14.95 6.52 -24.07
CA CYS A 392 -15.13 5.10 -23.76
C CYS A 392 -13.74 4.48 -23.70
N ASN A 393 -13.36 3.86 -22.59
CA ASN A 393 -11.97 3.46 -22.34
C ASN A 393 -10.96 4.61 -22.55
N GLY A 394 -11.28 5.83 -22.10
CA GLY A 394 -10.37 6.99 -22.14
C GLY A 394 -10.52 7.92 -23.33
N THR A 395 -11.15 7.50 -24.45
CA THR A 395 -11.30 8.38 -25.63
C THR A 395 -12.67 8.26 -26.32
N THR A 396 -13.17 9.35 -26.90
CA THR A 396 -14.48 9.37 -27.56
C THR A 396 -14.51 8.59 -28.87
N ALA A 397 -13.37 8.49 -29.55
CA ALA A 397 -13.23 7.77 -30.83
C ALA A 397 -13.52 6.27 -30.68
N LEU A 398 -13.27 5.68 -29.50
CA LEU A 398 -13.52 4.25 -29.26
C LEU A 398 -15.01 3.96 -28.99
N CYS A 399 -15.83 4.96 -28.67
CA CYS A 399 -17.23 4.74 -28.32
C CYS A 399 -18.06 4.11 -29.44
N SER A 400 -17.79 4.47 -30.70
CA SER A 400 -18.50 3.93 -31.87
C SER A 400 -17.90 2.62 -32.39
N ARG A 401 -16.77 2.16 -31.83
CA ARG A 401 -16.11 0.93 -32.26
C ARG A 401 -16.79 -0.28 -31.60
N ARG A 402 -16.92 -1.36 -32.37
CA ARG A 402 -17.39 -2.67 -31.88
C ARG A 402 -16.27 -3.41 -31.15
N LEU A 403 -16.63 -4.33 -30.25
CA LEU A 403 -15.65 -5.17 -29.55
C LEU A 403 -14.69 -5.90 -30.52
N ASP A 404 -15.19 -6.39 -31.66
CA ASP A 404 -14.41 -7.07 -32.70
C ASP A 404 -13.53 -6.13 -33.53
N GLN A 405 -13.56 -4.81 -33.26
CA GLN A 405 -12.82 -3.78 -33.98
C GLN A 405 -11.93 -2.94 -33.04
N LEU A 406 -11.51 -3.54 -31.93
CA LEU A 406 -10.74 -2.88 -30.88
C LEU A 406 -9.69 -3.83 -30.33
N VAL A 407 -8.49 -3.31 -30.11
CA VAL A 407 -7.41 -3.99 -29.39
C VAL A 407 -7.47 -3.60 -27.92
N PHE A 408 -7.64 -4.58 -27.05
CA PHE A 408 -7.57 -4.46 -25.60
C PHE A 408 -6.16 -4.84 -25.13
N PRO A 409 -5.43 -3.93 -24.45
CA PRO A 409 -4.20 -4.32 -23.76
C PRO A 409 -4.57 -5.32 -22.66
N THR A 410 -3.96 -6.50 -22.73
CA THR A 410 -4.37 -7.67 -21.97
C THR A 410 -3.20 -8.23 -21.16
N VAL A 411 -3.47 -8.71 -19.94
CA VAL A 411 -2.47 -9.35 -19.08
C VAL A 411 -2.75 -10.85 -18.99
N HIS A 412 -1.73 -11.65 -19.27
CA HIS A 412 -1.75 -13.10 -19.10
C HIS A 412 -1.57 -13.46 -17.62
N ASN A 413 -2.34 -14.43 -17.14
CA ASN A 413 -2.41 -14.87 -15.74
C ASN A 413 -2.44 -13.66 -14.77
N ALA A 414 -3.35 -12.73 -15.01
CA ALA A 414 -3.45 -11.45 -14.30
C ALA A 414 -3.53 -11.62 -12.78
N ASN A 415 -4.09 -12.73 -12.30
CA ASN A 415 -4.13 -13.10 -10.89
C ASN A 415 -2.75 -13.53 -10.33
N SER A 416 -1.88 -14.13 -11.13
CA SER A 416 -0.52 -14.56 -10.76
C SER A 416 0.41 -13.35 -10.64
N ASN A 417 0.42 -12.71 -9.46
CA ASN A 417 1.14 -11.46 -9.26
C ASN A 417 1.91 -11.38 -7.93
N ALA A 418 3.08 -10.73 -7.96
CA ALA A 418 3.96 -10.61 -6.81
C ALA A 418 3.37 -9.70 -5.71
N ALA A 419 2.58 -8.69 -6.07
CA ALA A 419 1.95 -7.77 -5.11
C ALA A 419 0.98 -8.48 -4.15
N ASP A 420 0.29 -9.51 -4.62
CA ASP A 420 -0.63 -10.34 -3.82
C ASP A 420 0.09 -11.55 -3.18
N GLY A 421 1.42 -11.65 -3.32
CA GLY A 421 2.25 -12.64 -2.62
C GLY A 421 2.39 -13.99 -3.34
N TYR A 422 2.19 -14.05 -4.66
CA TYR A 422 2.41 -15.26 -5.45
C TYR A 422 3.91 -15.52 -5.63
N LEU A 423 4.32 -16.76 -5.41
CA LEU A 423 5.62 -17.31 -5.76
C LEU A 423 5.66 -17.61 -7.26
N ASN A 424 6.78 -17.34 -7.91
CA ASN A 424 6.94 -17.51 -9.37
C ASN A 424 5.86 -16.78 -10.18
N ALA A 425 5.45 -15.60 -9.73
CA ALA A 425 4.40 -14.81 -10.36
C ALA A 425 4.73 -14.42 -11.81
N ASN A 426 3.72 -14.44 -12.68
CA ASN A 426 3.81 -13.96 -14.06
C ASN A 426 3.87 -12.43 -14.16
N ASN A 427 3.42 -11.73 -13.11
CA ASN A 427 3.25 -10.29 -13.10
C ASN A 427 3.76 -9.65 -11.81
N GLY A 428 4.22 -8.39 -11.87
CA GLY A 428 4.49 -7.59 -10.66
C GLY A 428 3.22 -7.07 -9.97
N PRO A 429 2.38 -6.27 -10.66
CA PRO A 429 1.24 -5.57 -10.05
C PRO A 429 -0.01 -6.45 -9.90
N ASN A 430 -0.84 -6.17 -8.90
CA ASN A 430 -2.15 -6.79 -8.71
C ASN A 430 -3.21 -6.25 -9.69
N ILE A 431 -4.35 -6.95 -9.79
CA ILE A 431 -5.40 -6.65 -10.78
C ILE A 431 -5.88 -5.18 -10.72
N PRO A 432 -6.20 -4.58 -9.55
CA PRO A 432 -6.59 -3.17 -9.49
C PRO A 432 -5.51 -2.23 -10.05
N THR A 433 -4.24 -2.53 -9.80
CA THR A 433 -3.11 -1.75 -10.34
C THR A 433 -3.00 -1.93 -11.85
N GLN A 434 -3.13 -3.16 -12.37
CA GLN A 434 -3.16 -3.42 -13.82
C GLN A 434 -4.27 -2.62 -14.51
N LEU A 435 -5.48 -2.62 -13.96
CA LEU A 435 -6.61 -1.83 -14.49
C LEU A 435 -6.29 -0.32 -14.49
N ASN A 436 -5.66 0.19 -13.43
CA ASN A 436 -5.25 1.60 -13.34
C ASN A 436 -4.12 1.97 -14.32
N MET A 437 -3.34 0.99 -14.78
CA MET A 437 -2.32 1.20 -15.82
C MET A 437 -2.90 1.33 -17.23
N GLY A 438 -4.19 1.04 -17.42
CA GLY A 438 -4.84 1.08 -18.73
C GLY A 438 -5.13 -0.30 -19.32
N ILE A 439 -4.81 -1.40 -18.60
CA ILE A 439 -5.19 -2.75 -18.99
C ILE A 439 -6.70 -2.89 -18.99
N ARG A 440 -7.27 -3.48 -20.04
CA ARG A 440 -8.72 -3.71 -20.18
C ARG A 440 -9.07 -5.15 -20.54
N GLY A 441 -8.06 -5.99 -20.83
CA GLY A 441 -8.18 -7.43 -20.95
C GLY A 441 -7.50 -8.14 -19.77
N LEU A 442 -8.14 -9.15 -19.18
CA LEU A 442 -7.54 -9.98 -18.12
C LEU A 442 -7.70 -11.45 -18.48
N LEU A 443 -6.61 -12.22 -18.48
CA LEU A 443 -6.67 -13.68 -18.47
C LEU A 443 -6.49 -14.15 -17.02
N ILE A 444 -7.42 -14.93 -16.49
CA ILE A 444 -7.47 -15.30 -15.06
C ILE A 444 -7.64 -16.80 -14.91
N ASP A 445 -6.86 -17.40 -14.02
CA ASP A 445 -6.97 -18.82 -13.70
C ASP A 445 -7.83 -19.03 -12.46
N ALA A 446 -8.79 -19.96 -12.56
CA ALA A 446 -9.72 -20.27 -11.47
C ALA A 446 -9.68 -21.77 -11.12
N LEU A 447 -9.17 -22.08 -9.92
CA LEU A 447 -9.00 -23.45 -9.43
C LEU A 447 -9.83 -23.68 -8.16
N ALA A 448 -10.23 -24.93 -7.93
CA ALA A 448 -10.80 -25.35 -6.67
C ALA A 448 -9.67 -25.58 -5.65
N GLY A 449 -9.86 -25.12 -4.41
CA GLY A 449 -8.87 -25.29 -3.35
C GLY A 449 -9.50 -25.37 -1.96
N GLN A 450 -8.70 -25.82 -0.99
CA GLN A 450 -9.09 -25.92 0.42
C GLN A 450 -8.07 -25.19 1.27
N ARG A 451 -8.54 -24.30 2.15
CA ARG A 451 -7.68 -23.53 3.06
C ARG A 451 -7.60 -24.23 4.41
N ASN A 452 -6.39 -24.62 4.79
CA ASN A 452 -6.14 -25.26 6.09
C ASN A 452 -6.14 -24.25 7.25
N ALA A 453 -6.03 -24.75 8.48
CA ALA A 453 -6.04 -23.92 9.70
C ALA A 453 -4.86 -22.93 9.78
N ASP A 454 -3.74 -23.23 9.09
CA ASP A 454 -2.54 -22.40 9.00
C ASP A 454 -2.66 -21.32 7.90
N GLY A 455 -3.81 -21.24 7.22
CA GLY A 455 -4.09 -20.26 6.17
C GLY A 455 -3.53 -20.61 4.79
N VAL A 456 -2.85 -21.75 4.63
CA VAL A 456 -2.34 -22.23 3.33
C VAL A 456 -3.49 -22.81 2.50
N VAL A 457 -3.54 -22.41 1.22
CA VAL A 457 -4.51 -22.96 0.27
C VAL A 457 -3.88 -24.12 -0.50
N ARG A 458 -4.48 -25.29 -0.37
CA ARG A 458 -4.11 -26.51 -1.10
C ARG A 458 -4.97 -26.64 -2.35
N THR A 459 -4.34 -26.98 -3.47
CA THR A 459 -5.07 -27.25 -4.72
C THR A 459 -5.92 -28.51 -4.56
N ASP A 460 -7.21 -28.42 -4.89
CA ASP A 460 -8.09 -29.58 -4.83
C ASP A 460 -7.97 -30.43 -6.10
N LEU A 461 -7.04 -31.40 -6.08
CA LEU A 461 -6.85 -32.36 -7.16
C LEU A 461 -7.86 -33.52 -7.13
N ARG A 462 -8.83 -33.53 -6.19
CA ARG A 462 -9.78 -34.64 -6.00
C ARG A 462 -10.81 -34.64 -7.13
N GLY A 463 -10.42 -35.15 -8.29
CA GLY A 463 -11.25 -35.26 -9.48
C GLY A 463 -10.50 -35.19 -10.80
N ALA A 464 -9.23 -34.77 -10.80
CA ALA A 464 -8.37 -34.81 -11.99
C ALA A 464 -7.70 -36.19 -12.11
N THR A 465 -7.81 -36.84 -13.27
CA THR A 465 -7.03 -38.06 -13.53
C THR A 465 -5.56 -37.71 -13.75
N GLU A 466 -4.65 -38.62 -13.42
CA GLU A 466 -3.20 -38.42 -13.60
C GLU A 466 -2.84 -37.99 -15.03
N ASP A 467 -3.53 -38.53 -16.03
CA ASP A 467 -3.38 -38.18 -17.45
C ASP A 467 -3.82 -36.74 -17.79
N GLN A 468 -4.87 -36.23 -17.13
CA GLN A 468 -5.32 -34.85 -17.31
C GLN A 468 -4.30 -33.85 -16.73
N VAL A 469 -3.75 -34.17 -15.57
CA VAL A 469 -2.73 -33.32 -14.93
C VAL A 469 -1.41 -33.38 -15.71
N VAL A 470 -0.98 -34.57 -16.17
CA VAL A 470 0.20 -34.70 -17.05
C VAL A 470 0.02 -33.96 -18.38
N GLY A 471 -1.19 -33.94 -18.94
CA GLY A 471 -1.50 -33.20 -20.16
C GLY A 471 -1.37 -31.69 -20.02
N GLN A 472 -1.64 -31.14 -18.84
CA GLN A 472 -1.61 -29.69 -18.57
C GLN A 472 -0.23 -29.19 -18.12
N ILE A 473 0.45 -29.90 -17.21
CA ILE A 473 1.72 -29.43 -16.59
C ILE A 473 2.94 -30.30 -16.95
N GLY A 474 2.76 -31.32 -17.80
CA GLY A 474 3.81 -32.27 -18.18
C GLY A 474 4.17 -33.25 -17.06
N LYS A 475 4.81 -34.38 -17.40
CA LYS A 475 5.25 -35.38 -16.41
C LYS A 475 6.21 -34.80 -15.36
N GLY A 476 7.03 -33.83 -15.75
CA GLY A 476 7.94 -33.12 -14.84
C GLY A 476 7.22 -32.17 -13.88
N GLY A 477 6.19 -31.45 -14.34
CA GLY A 477 5.38 -30.56 -13.52
C GLY A 477 4.49 -31.32 -12.54
N LEU A 478 3.90 -32.44 -12.95
CA LEU A 478 3.17 -33.32 -12.03
C LEU A 478 4.08 -33.89 -10.94
N ALA A 479 5.30 -34.33 -11.30
CA ALA A 479 6.25 -34.83 -10.32
C ALA A 479 6.73 -33.73 -9.34
N ALA A 480 6.87 -32.48 -9.80
CA ALA A 480 7.19 -31.33 -8.95
C ALA A 480 6.00 -30.95 -8.04
N ALA A 481 4.79 -30.94 -8.59
CA ALA A 481 3.55 -30.70 -7.88
C ALA A 481 3.30 -31.77 -6.82
N GLN A 482 3.52 -33.05 -7.11
CA GLN A 482 3.40 -34.15 -6.15
C GLN A 482 4.48 -34.10 -5.06
N ARG A 483 5.71 -33.68 -5.37
CA ARG A 483 6.76 -33.44 -4.35
C ARG A 483 6.41 -32.30 -3.40
N LEU A 484 5.78 -31.24 -3.91
CA LEU A 484 5.32 -30.11 -3.10
C LEU A 484 4.03 -30.46 -2.33
N ALA A 485 3.05 -31.05 -2.99
CA ALA A 485 1.76 -31.45 -2.41
C ALA A 485 1.85 -32.63 -1.42
N GLY A 486 2.85 -33.51 -1.58
CA GLY A 486 3.16 -34.60 -0.64
C GLY A 486 4.08 -34.17 0.52
N SER A 487 4.55 -32.92 0.54
CA SER A 487 5.39 -32.44 1.61
C SER A 487 4.56 -32.08 2.85
N VAL A 488 5.05 -32.49 4.02
CA VAL A 488 4.45 -32.19 5.34
C VAL A 488 4.41 -30.67 5.62
N ALA A 489 5.11 -29.87 4.80
CA ALA A 489 5.28 -28.42 4.94
C ALA A 489 3.99 -27.61 4.71
N PHE A 490 3.00 -28.13 3.98
CA PHE A 490 1.76 -27.42 3.67
C PHE A 490 0.54 -27.92 4.45
N GLY A 491 0.76 -28.75 5.49
CA GLY A 491 -0.28 -29.25 6.40
C GLY A 491 -1.31 -30.21 5.76
N PRO A 492 -2.21 -30.79 6.57
CA PRO A 492 -3.28 -31.65 6.07
C PRO A 492 -4.32 -30.84 5.27
N ILE A 493 -4.93 -31.48 4.26
CA ILE A 493 -6.11 -30.93 3.59
C ILE A 493 -7.25 -30.92 4.62
N ALA A 494 -7.66 -29.72 5.04
CA ALA A 494 -8.74 -29.50 5.98
C ALA A 494 -9.52 -28.26 5.53
N GLY A 495 -10.86 -28.32 5.56
CA GLY A 495 -11.73 -27.22 5.19
C GLY A 495 -12.60 -27.49 3.95
N ASP A 496 -13.56 -26.60 3.72
CA ASP A 496 -14.47 -26.70 2.58
C ASP A 496 -13.77 -26.31 1.27
N THR A 497 -14.09 -27.01 0.18
CA THR A 497 -13.64 -26.62 -1.16
C THR A 497 -14.28 -25.30 -1.56
N ARG A 498 -13.43 -24.32 -1.90
CA ARG A 498 -13.81 -23.00 -2.39
C ARG A 498 -13.08 -22.69 -3.70
N LEU A 499 -13.53 -21.63 -4.36
CA LEU A 499 -12.89 -21.13 -5.57
C LEU A 499 -11.75 -20.19 -5.19
N TYR A 500 -10.59 -20.42 -5.78
CA TYR A 500 -9.42 -19.56 -5.65
C TYR A 500 -8.89 -19.17 -7.02
N LEU A 501 -8.30 -17.98 -7.11
CA LEU A 501 -7.50 -17.61 -8.27
C LEU A 501 -6.06 -18.00 -7.99
N CYS A 502 -5.52 -18.93 -8.77
CA CYS A 502 -4.19 -19.53 -8.59
C CYS A 502 -3.60 -19.82 -9.97
N HIS A 503 -2.28 -19.94 -10.11
CA HIS A 503 -1.68 -20.38 -11.38
C HIS A 503 -0.87 -21.66 -11.13
N VAL A 504 -1.17 -22.72 -11.88
CA VAL A 504 -0.60 -24.08 -11.75
C VAL A 504 -0.93 -24.78 -10.42
N LEU A 505 -0.61 -24.17 -9.27
CA LEU A 505 -0.89 -24.67 -7.93
C LEU A 505 -1.23 -23.51 -6.98
N CYS A 506 -2.31 -23.62 -6.22
CA CYS A 506 -2.68 -22.66 -5.17
C CYS A 506 -1.65 -22.58 -4.03
N GLU A 507 -0.84 -23.61 -3.85
CA GLU A 507 0.27 -23.63 -2.89
C GLU A 507 1.35 -22.59 -3.21
N LEU A 508 1.44 -22.16 -4.48
CA LEU A 508 2.39 -21.14 -4.93
C LEU A 508 1.81 -19.73 -4.82
N GLY A 509 0.56 -19.57 -4.40
CA GLY A 509 -0.11 -18.28 -4.32
C GLY A 509 -1.59 -18.45 -4.66
N ALA A 510 -2.45 -17.95 -3.77
CA ALA A 510 -3.89 -18.10 -3.91
C ALA A 510 -4.61 -16.89 -3.33
N SER A 511 -5.49 -16.33 -4.15
CA SER A 511 -6.44 -15.30 -3.72
C SER A 511 -7.83 -15.90 -3.68
N ASP A 512 -8.62 -15.53 -2.67
CA ASP A 512 -10.05 -15.87 -2.66
C ASP A 512 -10.72 -15.25 -3.89
N ALA A 513 -11.41 -16.08 -4.68
CA ALA A 513 -11.95 -15.63 -5.96
C ALA A 513 -13.09 -14.63 -5.81
N VAL A 514 -13.93 -14.76 -4.78
CA VAL A 514 -15.01 -13.79 -4.52
C VAL A 514 -14.40 -12.44 -4.21
N THR A 515 -13.41 -12.39 -3.31
CA THR A 515 -12.71 -11.14 -2.96
C THR A 515 -12.04 -10.47 -4.16
N GLN A 516 -11.36 -11.23 -5.03
CA GLN A 516 -10.74 -10.64 -6.23
C GLN A 516 -11.79 -10.14 -7.23
N PHE A 517 -12.87 -10.88 -7.46
CA PHE A 517 -13.95 -10.41 -8.33
C PHE A 517 -14.69 -9.20 -7.76
N GLU A 518 -14.83 -9.09 -6.43
CA GLU A 518 -15.37 -7.89 -5.77
C GLU A 518 -14.50 -6.66 -6.05
N GLN A 519 -13.16 -6.79 -5.99
CA GLN A 519 -12.25 -5.69 -6.32
C GLN A 519 -12.44 -5.22 -7.77
N ILE A 520 -12.63 -6.15 -8.71
CA ILE A 520 -12.93 -5.81 -10.11
C ILE A 520 -14.30 -5.13 -10.20
N ALA A 521 -15.33 -5.66 -9.53
CA ALA A 521 -16.66 -5.09 -9.51
C ALA A 521 -16.68 -3.66 -8.94
N ASP A 522 -15.92 -3.41 -7.86
CA ASP A 522 -15.73 -2.09 -7.25
C ASP A 522 -15.03 -1.11 -8.19
N TRP A 523 -14.00 -1.60 -8.90
CA TRP A 523 -13.31 -0.80 -9.91
C TRP A 523 -14.27 -0.44 -11.06
N VAL A 524 -15.01 -1.41 -11.59
CA VAL A 524 -16.00 -1.18 -12.66
C VAL A 524 -17.10 -0.22 -12.20
N ARG A 525 -17.53 -0.30 -10.94
CA ARG A 525 -18.55 0.60 -10.37
C ARG A 525 -18.07 2.05 -10.29
N THR A 526 -16.82 2.25 -9.89
CA THR A 526 -16.19 3.58 -9.79
C THR A 526 -15.73 4.14 -11.15
N HIS A 527 -15.66 3.30 -12.19
CA HIS A 527 -15.26 3.65 -13.55
C HIS A 527 -16.36 3.37 -14.58
N PRO A 528 -17.47 4.14 -14.61
CA PRO A 528 -18.68 3.79 -15.34
C PRO A 528 -18.54 3.77 -16.87
N ARG A 529 -17.45 4.32 -17.41
CA ARG A 529 -17.18 4.41 -18.86
C ARG A 529 -16.06 3.49 -19.33
N GLN A 530 -15.72 2.50 -18.51
CA GLN A 530 -14.70 1.50 -18.82
C GLN A 530 -15.36 0.15 -19.12
N VAL A 531 -14.96 -0.48 -20.22
CA VAL A 531 -15.40 -1.80 -20.65
C VAL A 531 -14.22 -2.76 -20.48
N LEU A 532 -14.47 -3.91 -19.87
CA LEU A 532 -13.48 -4.96 -19.62
C LEU A 532 -13.79 -6.23 -20.40
N MET A 533 -12.74 -6.94 -20.83
CA MET A 533 -12.81 -8.32 -21.32
C MET A 533 -12.04 -9.22 -20.36
N ILE A 534 -12.68 -10.26 -19.84
CA ILE A 534 -12.09 -11.18 -18.89
C ILE A 534 -12.27 -12.60 -19.43
N PHE A 535 -11.15 -13.26 -19.66
CA PHE A 535 -11.09 -14.64 -20.09
C PHE A 535 -10.66 -15.48 -18.89
N ILE A 536 -11.50 -16.41 -18.46
CA ILE A 536 -11.27 -17.22 -17.25
C ILE A 536 -10.91 -18.63 -17.68
N GLN A 537 -9.70 -19.07 -17.36
CA GLN A 537 -9.29 -20.47 -17.42
C GLN A 537 -9.98 -21.24 -16.30
N ASP A 538 -11.11 -21.86 -16.65
CA ASP A 538 -12.05 -22.54 -15.77
C ASP A 538 -11.63 -23.99 -15.48
N GLU A 539 -10.54 -24.14 -14.73
CA GLU A 539 -10.11 -25.44 -14.20
C GLU A 539 -11.09 -25.96 -13.13
N ALA A 540 -11.68 -25.06 -12.35
CA ALA A 540 -12.77 -25.36 -11.43
C ALA A 540 -14.11 -25.58 -12.17
N PRO A 541 -15.07 -26.32 -11.56
CA PRO A 541 -16.40 -26.49 -12.16
C PRO A 541 -17.09 -25.14 -12.48
N ALA A 542 -17.62 -25.00 -13.70
CA ALA A 542 -18.25 -23.77 -14.18
C ALA A 542 -19.36 -23.24 -13.25
N ALA A 543 -20.09 -24.12 -12.56
CA ALA A 543 -21.10 -23.74 -11.57
C ALA A 543 -20.50 -23.00 -10.36
N MET A 544 -19.30 -23.41 -9.90
CA MET A 544 -18.59 -22.77 -8.80
C MET A 544 -18.11 -21.36 -9.20
N ILE A 545 -17.56 -21.22 -10.41
CA ILE A 545 -17.13 -19.94 -10.97
C ILE A 545 -18.33 -19.00 -11.17
N THR A 546 -19.40 -19.51 -11.77
CA THR A 546 -20.65 -18.76 -11.97
C THR A 546 -21.23 -18.27 -10.64
N LYS A 547 -21.15 -19.08 -9.58
CA LYS A 547 -21.58 -18.68 -8.25
C LYS A 547 -20.69 -17.56 -7.70
N ALA A 548 -19.36 -17.69 -7.76
CA ALA A 548 -18.44 -16.67 -7.27
C ALA A 548 -18.60 -15.32 -8.00
N LEU A 549 -18.81 -15.35 -9.32
CA LEU A 549 -19.10 -14.16 -10.14
C LEU A 549 -20.41 -13.46 -9.72
N LYS A 550 -21.43 -14.23 -9.29
CA LYS A 550 -22.68 -13.68 -8.74
C LYS A 550 -22.49 -13.14 -7.32
N ASP A 551 -21.85 -13.91 -6.44
CA ASP A 551 -21.64 -13.55 -5.04
C ASP A 551 -20.84 -12.25 -4.90
N SER A 552 -19.84 -12.05 -5.77
CA SER A 552 -19.01 -10.82 -5.84
C SER A 552 -19.70 -9.60 -6.45
N GLY A 553 -20.89 -9.77 -7.05
CA GLY A 553 -21.58 -8.72 -7.79
C GLY A 553 -20.96 -8.38 -9.16
N LEU A 554 -19.90 -9.06 -9.60
CA LEU A 554 -19.29 -8.81 -10.92
C LEU A 554 -20.24 -9.20 -12.07
N ALA A 555 -21.04 -10.26 -11.87
CA ALA A 555 -22.04 -10.72 -12.84
C ALA A 555 -23.12 -9.67 -13.17
N ASP A 556 -23.35 -8.69 -12.32
CA ASP A 556 -24.31 -7.61 -12.58
C ASP A 556 -23.87 -6.72 -13.74
N PHE A 557 -22.56 -6.63 -14.00
CA PHE A 557 -21.99 -5.92 -15.13
C PHE A 557 -21.77 -6.80 -16.37
N ALA A 558 -22.09 -8.09 -16.31
CA ALA A 558 -21.80 -9.05 -17.38
C ALA A 558 -22.65 -8.80 -18.64
N ALA A 559 -21.99 -8.67 -19.79
CA ALA A 559 -22.62 -8.54 -21.10
C ALA A 559 -22.87 -9.92 -21.74
N THR A 560 -24.05 -10.10 -22.33
CA THR A 560 -24.32 -11.25 -23.20
C THR A 560 -23.97 -10.88 -24.63
N LEU A 561 -23.01 -11.59 -25.23
CA LEU A 561 -22.58 -11.34 -26.61
C LEU A 561 -23.41 -12.16 -27.61
N PRO A 562 -23.67 -11.61 -28.82
CA PRO A 562 -24.27 -12.39 -29.89
C PRO A 562 -23.29 -13.48 -30.36
N ALA A 563 -23.80 -14.70 -30.52
CA ALA A 563 -23.02 -15.85 -31.00
C ALA A 563 -22.56 -15.70 -32.47
N SER A 564 -23.28 -14.88 -33.25
CA SER A 564 -22.98 -14.60 -34.66
C SER A 564 -23.33 -13.16 -35.02
N GLY A 565 -22.67 -12.60 -36.03
CA GLY A 565 -22.89 -11.24 -36.50
C GLY A 565 -22.06 -10.17 -35.76
N PRO A 566 -22.32 -8.88 -36.01
CA PRO A 566 -21.52 -7.79 -35.44
C PRO A 566 -21.62 -7.73 -33.91
N GLN A 567 -20.48 -7.56 -33.25
CA GLN A 567 -20.42 -7.42 -31.78
C GLN A 567 -20.88 -6.03 -31.33
N PRO A 568 -21.36 -5.85 -30.08
CA PRO A 568 -21.80 -4.54 -29.60
C PRO A 568 -20.67 -3.50 -29.55
N THR A 569 -21.03 -2.23 -29.66
CA THR A 569 -20.10 -1.10 -29.48
C THR A 569 -19.82 -0.82 -28.00
N LEU A 570 -18.69 -0.17 -27.71
CA LEU A 570 -18.41 0.25 -26.32
C LEU A 570 -19.49 1.18 -25.78
N ALA A 571 -20.02 2.09 -26.60
CA ALA A 571 -21.12 2.96 -26.20
C ALA A 571 -22.39 2.16 -25.83
N GLN A 572 -22.73 1.11 -26.57
CA GLN A 572 -23.87 0.25 -26.25
C GLN A 572 -23.68 -0.50 -24.93
N LEU A 573 -22.49 -1.08 -24.71
CA LEU A 573 -22.14 -1.77 -23.46
C LEU A 573 -22.22 -0.83 -22.26
N ILE A 574 -21.62 0.36 -22.37
CA ILE A 574 -21.67 1.39 -21.32
C ILE A 574 -23.11 1.86 -21.05
N ALA A 575 -23.89 2.15 -22.10
CA ALA A 575 -25.27 2.61 -21.97
C ALA A 575 -26.18 1.57 -21.32
N SER A 576 -25.95 0.28 -21.59
CA SER A 576 -26.69 -0.82 -20.97
C SER A 576 -26.32 -1.08 -19.51
N GLY A 577 -25.20 -0.53 -19.04
CA GLY A 577 -24.60 -0.87 -17.74
C GLY A 577 -23.90 -2.24 -17.72
N ARG A 578 -24.08 -3.09 -18.75
CA ARG A 578 -23.43 -4.39 -18.93
C ARG A 578 -22.11 -4.21 -19.68
N ARG A 579 -21.04 -3.93 -18.95
CA ARG A 579 -19.73 -3.48 -19.46
C ARG A 579 -18.56 -4.41 -19.14
N VAL A 580 -18.83 -5.62 -18.69
CA VAL A 580 -17.81 -6.67 -18.49
C VAL A 580 -18.15 -7.86 -19.38
N VAL A 581 -17.26 -8.22 -20.29
CA VAL A 581 -17.38 -9.43 -21.11
C VAL A 581 -16.65 -10.55 -20.39
N LEU A 582 -17.37 -11.62 -20.01
CA LEU A 582 -16.81 -12.80 -19.34
C LEU A 582 -16.79 -13.96 -20.33
N LEU A 583 -15.65 -14.63 -20.49
CA LEU A 583 -15.47 -15.77 -21.39
C LEU A 583 -14.83 -16.93 -20.64
N ALA A 584 -15.38 -18.14 -20.78
CA ALA A 584 -14.84 -19.36 -20.17
C ALA A 584 -13.90 -20.08 -21.15
N GLU A 585 -12.72 -20.49 -20.75
CA GLU A 585 -11.78 -21.16 -21.65
C GLU A 585 -12.26 -22.52 -22.14
N ASN A 586 -12.82 -23.32 -21.24
CA ASN A 586 -13.18 -24.71 -21.48
C ASN A 586 -14.69 -24.89 -21.56
N ARG A 587 -15.44 -24.44 -20.54
CA ARG A 587 -16.86 -24.80 -20.36
C ARG A 587 -17.71 -23.58 -20.05
N ALA A 588 -18.71 -23.32 -20.90
CA ALA A 588 -19.70 -22.28 -20.67
C ALA A 588 -20.42 -22.46 -19.31
N GLY A 589 -20.56 -21.38 -18.55
CA GLY A 589 -21.22 -21.40 -17.23
C GLY A 589 -22.60 -20.75 -17.20
N ALA A 590 -22.87 -19.80 -18.11
CA ALA A 590 -24.14 -19.09 -18.22
C ALA A 590 -24.29 -18.43 -19.60
N PRO A 591 -25.48 -17.94 -20.02
CA PRO A 591 -25.62 -17.19 -21.28
C PRO A 591 -24.71 -15.95 -21.40
N TRP A 592 -24.44 -15.27 -20.28
CA TRP A 592 -23.52 -14.14 -20.17
C TRP A 592 -22.06 -14.53 -19.87
N TYR A 593 -21.78 -15.84 -19.79
CA TYR A 593 -20.45 -16.43 -19.58
C TYR A 593 -20.29 -17.65 -20.51
N PRO A 594 -20.26 -17.43 -21.84
CA PRO A 594 -20.17 -18.50 -22.84
C PRO A 594 -18.76 -19.09 -22.92
N ALA A 595 -18.62 -20.17 -23.68
CA ALA A 595 -17.31 -20.71 -24.06
C ALA A 595 -16.59 -19.69 -24.95
N GLY A 596 -15.42 -19.22 -24.50
CA GLY A 596 -14.65 -18.16 -25.13
C GLY A 596 -14.18 -18.51 -26.53
N PHE A 597 -13.80 -19.76 -26.76
CA PHE A 597 -13.33 -20.24 -28.07
C PHE A 597 -14.43 -20.38 -29.15
N ASP A 598 -15.70 -20.17 -28.78
CA ASP A 598 -16.76 -19.93 -29.77
C ASP A 598 -16.71 -18.51 -30.34
N LEU A 599 -16.13 -17.56 -29.60
CA LEU A 599 -16.10 -16.13 -29.94
C LEU A 599 -14.69 -15.59 -30.23
N VAL A 600 -13.65 -16.29 -29.77
CA VAL A 600 -12.25 -15.90 -29.88
C VAL A 600 -11.44 -17.03 -30.49
N GLN A 601 -10.55 -16.71 -31.42
CA GLN A 601 -9.44 -17.58 -31.83
C GLN A 601 -8.12 -17.06 -31.28
N ASP A 602 -7.13 -17.93 -31.06
CA ASP A 602 -5.83 -17.50 -30.54
C ASP A 602 -4.61 -17.90 -31.39
N THR A 603 -3.47 -17.30 -31.07
CA THR A 603 -2.14 -17.67 -31.59
C THR A 603 -1.46 -18.67 -30.66
N PRO A 604 -0.39 -19.37 -31.09
CA PRO A 604 0.46 -20.12 -30.17
C PRO A 604 0.97 -19.23 -29.04
N PHE A 605 1.25 -19.88 -27.90
CA PHE A 605 1.65 -19.22 -26.67
C PHE A 605 2.95 -19.78 -26.05
N LYS A 606 3.49 -20.88 -26.61
CA LYS A 606 4.77 -21.46 -26.17
C LYS A 606 5.88 -20.96 -27.07
N PHE A 607 6.72 -20.08 -26.54
CA PHE A 607 7.87 -19.52 -27.24
C PHE A 607 9.11 -19.57 -26.34
N ASP A 608 10.20 -20.13 -26.84
CA ASP A 608 11.45 -20.24 -26.07
C ASP A 608 12.35 -19.01 -26.24
N SER A 609 12.05 -18.17 -27.23
CA SER A 609 12.88 -17.01 -27.57
C SER A 609 12.08 -15.85 -28.19
N ALA A 610 12.62 -14.64 -28.05
CA ALA A 610 12.08 -13.46 -28.74
C ALA A 610 12.14 -13.58 -30.27
N ALA A 611 13.01 -14.44 -30.82
CA ALA A 611 13.14 -14.64 -32.26
C ALA A 611 11.91 -15.34 -32.84
N GLU A 612 11.34 -16.32 -32.12
CA GLU A 612 10.14 -17.04 -32.57
C GLU A 612 8.93 -16.12 -32.73
N LEU A 613 8.74 -15.17 -31.81
CA LEU A 613 7.71 -14.12 -31.88
C LEU A 613 7.81 -13.24 -33.14
N ARG A 614 8.96 -13.23 -33.83
CA ARG A 614 9.19 -12.48 -35.07
C ARG A 614 8.87 -13.28 -36.34
N THR A 615 8.45 -14.54 -36.21
CA THR A 615 8.14 -15.42 -37.35
C THR A 615 6.66 -15.45 -37.67
N ASP A 616 6.32 -15.81 -38.91
CA ASP A 616 4.92 -16.04 -39.32
C ASP A 616 4.28 -17.23 -38.59
N ALA A 617 5.10 -18.22 -38.21
CA ALA A 617 4.65 -19.37 -37.40
C ALA A 617 4.11 -18.95 -36.02
N SER A 618 4.50 -17.78 -35.50
CA SER A 618 3.97 -17.23 -34.24
C SER A 618 2.52 -16.71 -34.32
N CYS A 619 1.94 -16.66 -35.53
CA CYS A 619 0.59 -16.17 -35.79
C CYS A 619 -0.37 -17.26 -36.31
N ARG A 620 0.08 -18.52 -36.43
CA ARG A 620 -0.75 -19.64 -36.89
C ARG A 620 -1.96 -19.87 -35.99
N ASP A 621 -2.93 -20.63 -36.46
CA ASP A 621 -4.08 -21.04 -35.66
C ASP A 621 -3.62 -21.95 -34.51
N ASN A 622 -4.24 -21.79 -33.34
CA ASN A 622 -3.97 -22.62 -32.18
C ASN A 622 -5.27 -23.17 -31.58
N ARG A 623 -6.14 -22.30 -31.04
CA ARG A 623 -7.46 -22.65 -30.49
C ARG A 623 -8.54 -21.72 -31.04
N GLY A 624 -9.80 -22.15 -30.93
CA GLY A 624 -10.97 -21.40 -31.39
C GLY A 624 -11.46 -21.79 -32.77
N LYS A 625 -12.71 -21.40 -33.07
CA LYS A 625 -13.31 -21.59 -34.40
C LYS A 625 -12.72 -20.61 -35.41
N ALA A 626 -12.57 -21.04 -36.67
CA ALA A 626 -11.99 -20.20 -37.73
C ALA A 626 -12.83 -18.94 -38.03
N ASP A 627 -14.15 -18.99 -37.81
CA ASP A 627 -15.09 -17.89 -38.01
C ASP A 627 -15.27 -17.02 -36.74
N ALA A 628 -14.63 -17.37 -35.62
CA ALA A 628 -14.76 -16.65 -34.35
C ALA A 628 -14.43 -15.15 -34.50
N PRO A 629 -15.33 -14.23 -34.12
CA PRO A 629 -15.23 -12.81 -34.44
C PRO A 629 -13.96 -12.12 -33.91
N MET A 630 -13.41 -12.56 -32.78
CA MET A 630 -12.30 -11.91 -32.08
C MET A 630 -11.02 -12.74 -32.13
N MET A 631 -9.87 -12.09 -31.94
CA MET A 631 -8.56 -12.77 -31.92
C MET A 631 -7.73 -12.40 -30.69
N LEU A 632 -7.21 -13.40 -29.97
CA LEU A 632 -6.25 -13.26 -28.89
C LEU A 632 -4.83 -13.52 -29.41
N VAL A 633 -3.95 -12.54 -29.27
CA VAL A 633 -2.52 -12.66 -29.58
C VAL A 633 -1.76 -12.88 -28.28
N ASN A 634 -1.21 -14.08 -28.12
CA ASN A 634 -0.42 -14.49 -26.97
C ASN A 634 1.04 -14.08 -27.16
N HIS A 635 1.58 -13.16 -26.34
CA HIS A 635 2.88 -12.51 -26.54
C HIS A 635 3.77 -12.52 -25.29
N TRP A 636 4.43 -13.65 -25.03
CA TRP A 636 5.45 -13.78 -23.98
C TRP A 636 6.50 -14.84 -24.37
N ILE A 637 7.54 -14.97 -23.54
CA ILE A 637 8.51 -16.08 -23.62
C ILE A 637 8.23 -16.99 -22.44
N GLU A 638 8.06 -18.28 -22.72
CA GLU A 638 7.77 -19.30 -21.71
C GLU A 638 9.07 -19.63 -20.95
N THR A 639 9.13 -19.26 -19.67
CA THR A 639 10.25 -19.57 -18.78
C THR A 639 9.72 -19.89 -17.39
N TYR A 640 10.28 -20.93 -16.75
CA TYR A 640 9.92 -21.28 -15.38
C TYR A 640 11.15 -21.27 -14.45
N PRO A 641 11.15 -20.46 -13.37
CA PRO A 641 10.13 -19.46 -13.02
C PRO A 641 10.07 -18.31 -14.05
N PRO A 642 8.93 -17.60 -14.16
CA PRO A 642 8.80 -16.46 -15.07
C PRO A 642 9.92 -15.43 -14.87
N ASN A 643 10.52 -14.99 -15.98
CA ASN A 643 11.63 -14.04 -15.96
C ASN A 643 11.18 -12.64 -16.44
N PRO A 644 11.10 -11.64 -15.56
CA PRO A 644 10.71 -10.28 -15.94
C PRO A 644 11.60 -9.62 -17.01
N ARG A 645 12.85 -10.08 -17.17
CA ARG A 645 13.76 -9.54 -18.20
C ARG A 645 13.34 -9.90 -19.61
N ASN A 646 12.54 -10.97 -19.78
CA ASN A 646 11.98 -11.30 -21.09
C ASN A 646 11.02 -10.19 -21.55
N ALA A 647 10.21 -9.65 -20.64
CA ALA A 647 9.30 -8.54 -20.92
C ALA A 647 10.03 -7.24 -21.30
N ASP A 648 11.20 -6.96 -20.70
CA ASP A 648 12.04 -5.82 -21.11
C ASP A 648 12.42 -5.89 -22.61
N VAL A 649 12.40 -7.07 -23.22
CA VAL A 649 12.66 -7.28 -24.65
C VAL A 649 11.38 -7.36 -25.47
N VAL A 650 10.42 -8.20 -25.05
CA VAL A 650 9.29 -8.55 -25.92
C VAL A 650 8.10 -7.58 -25.81
N ASN A 651 7.92 -6.89 -24.68
CA ASN A 651 6.80 -5.96 -24.49
C ASN A 651 7.05 -4.56 -25.03
N GLN A 652 8.12 -4.38 -25.81
CA GLN A 652 8.41 -3.09 -26.44
C GLN A 652 7.34 -2.81 -27.49
N LYS A 653 6.78 -1.59 -27.44
CA LYS A 653 5.68 -1.15 -28.32
C LYS A 653 5.90 -1.51 -29.79
N ALA A 654 7.10 -1.25 -30.32
CA ALA A 654 7.42 -1.53 -31.71
C ALA A 654 7.26 -3.02 -32.08
N LEU A 655 7.74 -3.92 -31.23
CA LEU A 655 7.63 -5.37 -31.47
C LEU A 655 6.18 -5.86 -31.35
N LEU A 656 5.45 -5.37 -30.35
CA LEU A 656 4.04 -5.67 -30.15
C LEU A 656 3.20 -5.26 -31.37
N VAL A 657 3.37 -4.02 -31.84
CA VAL A 657 2.66 -3.50 -33.02
C VAL A 657 3.06 -4.25 -34.29
N GLU A 658 4.36 -4.53 -34.49
CA GLU A 658 4.84 -5.28 -35.66
C GLU A 658 4.21 -6.67 -35.72
N ARG A 659 4.22 -7.41 -34.60
CA ARG A 659 3.65 -8.75 -34.53
C ARG A 659 2.13 -8.71 -34.67
N ALA A 660 1.45 -7.77 -34.01
CA ALA A 660 0.01 -7.57 -34.16
C ALA A 660 -0.38 -7.34 -35.63
N ARG A 661 0.34 -6.47 -36.35
CA ARG A 661 0.12 -6.23 -37.78
C ARG A 661 0.46 -7.46 -38.63
N ARG A 662 1.50 -8.24 -38.28
CA ARG A 662 1.82 -9.52 -38.94
C ARG A 662 0.67 -10.51 -38.81
N CYS A 663 0.22 -10.77 -37.58
CA CYS A 663 -0.88 -11.69 -37.33
C CYS A 663 -2.17 -11.20 -38.02
N MET A 664 -2.42 -9.89 -38.00
CA MET A 664 -3.57 -9.31 -38.71
C MET A 664 -3.55 -9.60 -40.21
N ARG A 665 -2.39 -9.48 -40.88
CA ARG A 665 -2.26 -9.82 -42.31
C ARG A 665 -2.39 -11.32 -42.58
N LEU A 666 -1.82 -12.17 -41.74
CA LEU A 666 -1.84 -13.62 -41.94
C LEU A 666 -3.19 -14.25 -41.62
N ARG A 667 -3.98 -13.62 -40.74
CA ARG A 667 -5.26 -14.13 -40.23
C ARG A 667 -6.47 -13.39 -40.78
N ASP A 668 -6.26 -12.37 -41.62
CA ASP A 668 -7.30 -11.48 -42.17
C ASP A 668 -8.25 -10.95 -41.07
N ARG A 669 -7.70 -10.64 -39.89
CA ARG A 669 -8.48 -10.29 -38.70
C ARG A 669 -7.68 -9.43 -37.73
N ALA A 670 -8.28 -8.37 -37.23
CA ALA A 670 -7.65 -7.55 -36.21
C ALA A 670 -7.48 -8.31 -34.88
N PRO A 671 -6.37 -8.10 -34.14
CA PRO A 671 -6.27 -8.58 -32.78
C PRO A 671 -7.31 -7.87 -31.90
N THR A 672 -8.02 -8.62 -31.07
CA THR A 672 -8.94 -8.07 -30.07
C THR A 672 -8.30 -8.02 -28.69
N LEU A 673 -7.54 -9.05 -28.32
CA LEU A 673 -6.80 -9.12 -27.06
C LEU A 673 -5.31 -9.23 -27.40
N LEU A 674 -4.49 -8.33 -26.86
CA LEU A 674 -3.04 -8.40 -26.97
C LEU A 674 -2.46 -8.72 -25.60
N ALA A 675 -2.18 -10.00 -25.34
CA ALA A 675 -1.84 -10.52 -24.03
C ALA A 675 -0.33 -10.64 -23.81
N ILE A 676 0.13 -10.12 -22.68
CA ILE A 676 1.55 -10.11 -22.26
C ILE A 676 1.70 -10.51 -20.78
N ASP A 677 2.91 -10.93 -20.40
CA ASP A 677 3.37 -11.03 -19.01
C ASP A 677 4.07 -9.72 -18.59
N PHE A 678 4.11 -9.40 -17.30
CA PHE A 678 4.79 -8.22 -16.72
C PHE A 678 4.40 -6.89 -17.40
N PRO A 679 3.13 -6.45 -17.32
CA PRO A 679 2.66 -5.23 -17.98
C PRO A 679 3.37 -3.95 -17.54
N GLU A 680 4.05 -3.97 -16.39
CA GLU A 680 4.86 -2.85 -15.88
C GLU A 680 6.20 -2.68 -16.60
N ARG A 681 6.57 -3.64 -17.47
CA ARG A 681 7.81 -3.64 -18.25
C ARG A 681 7.47 -3.63 -19.74
N GLY A 682 7.39 -2.44 -20.33
CA GLY A 682 7.06 -2.24 -21.75
C GLY A 682 5.89 -1.28 -21.93
N ASP A 683 5.27 -1.31 -23.11
CA ASP A 683 4.18 -0.38 -23.47
C ASP A 683 3.10 -1.05 -24.33
N VAL A 684 2.38 -2.00 -23.72
CA VAL A 684 1.23 -2.67 -24.36
C VAL A 684 0.03 -1.73 -24.56
N VAL A 685 -0.15 -0.77 -23.65
CA VAL A 685 -1.24 0.21 -23.74
C VAL A 685 -1.01 1.14 -24.91
N GLY A 686 0.20 1.69 -25.06
CA GLY A 686 0.57 2.50 -26.22
C GLY A 686 0.59 1.72 -27.54
N ALA A 687 0.88 0.41 -27.52
CA ALA A 687 0.73 -0.46 -28.68
C ALA A 687 -0.75 -0.63 -29.09
N ALA A 688 -1.63 -0.92 -28.13
CA ALA A 688 -3.07 -1.03 -28.37
C ALA A 688 -3.66 0.30 -28.86
N ASP A 689 -3.27 1.43 -28.26
CA ASP A 689 -3.69 2.77 -28.70
C ASP A 689 -3.27 3.09 -30.14
N GLU A 690 -2.07 2.67 -30.55
CA GLU A 690 -1.61 2.84 -31.93
C GLU A 690 -2.47 2.02 -32.90
N LEU A 691 -2.67 0.73 -32.60
CA LEU A 691 -3.47 -0.16 -33.43
C LEU A 691 -4.94 0.30 -33.53
N ASN A 692 -5.50 0.85 -32.45
CA ASN A 692 -6.88 1.37 -32.42
C ASN A 692 -7.11 2.66 -33.22
N ARG A 693 -6.04 3.38 -33.58
CA ARG A 693 -6.11 4.55 -34.48
C ARG A 693 -6.16 4.15 -35.95
N GLU A 694 -5.79 2.91 -36.27
CA GLU A 694 -5.82 2.39 -37.64
C GLU A 694 -7.25 1.96 -38.06
N PRO A 695 -7.56 1.94 -39.36
CA PRO A 695 -8.73 1.24 -39.88
C PRO A 695 -8.49 -0.27 -39.75
N LEU A 696 -9.00 -0.88 -38.68
CA LEU A 696 -8.92 -2.32 -38.49
C LEU A 696 -9.87 -3.05 -39.47
N PRO A 697 -9.41 -4.11 -40.16
CA PRO A 697 -10.21 -4.82 -41.16
C PRO A 697 -11.47 -5.42 -40.52
N PRO A 698 -12.64 -5.37 -41.20
CA PRO A 698 -13.84 -6.06 -40.75
C PRO A 698 -13.61 -7.58 -40.82
N VAL A 699 -14.22 -8.32 -39.90
CA VAL A 699 -14.25 -9.78 -39.94
C VAL A 699 -14.87 -10.26 -41.26
N SER A 700 -14.13 -11.08 -42.02
CA SER A 700 -14.60 -11.77 -43.21
C SER A 700 -15.81 -12.65 -42.84
N GLY A 701 -17.00 -12.30 -43.33
CA GLY A 701 -18.30 -12.91 -42.97
C GLY A 701 -19.36 -11.93 -42.48
N SER A 702 -18.97 -10.72 -42.07
CA SER A 702 -19.89 -9.60 -41.85
C SER A 702 -20.26 -8.97 -43.20
N ALA A 703 -21.24 -9.53 -43.90
CA ALA A 703 -21.83 -8.86 -45.06
C ALA A 703 -22.22 -7.43 -44.66
N ALA A 704 -21.57 -6.45 -45.27
CA ALA A 704 -21.94 -5.06 -45.12
C ALA A 704 -23.29 -4.86 -45.81
N THR A 705 -24.37 -4.79 -45.03
CA THR A 705 -25.56 -4.08 -45.48
C THR A 705 -25.22 -2.59 -45.51
N THR A 706 -24.77 -2.12 -46.67
CA THR A 706 -24.80 -0.69 -47.02
C THR A 706 -26.24 -0.16 -46.95
N PRO A 707 -26.43 1.12 -46.58
CA PRO A 707 -27.74 1.72 -46.33
C PRO A 707 -28.64 1.78 -47.56
#